data_AF-A0A7X1G446-F1
#
_entry.id   AF-A0A7X1G446-F1
#
_cell.length_a   1.000
_cell.length_b   1.000
_cell.length_c   1.000
_cell.angle_alpha   90.00
_cell.angle_beta   90.00
_cell.angle_gamma   90.00
#
_symmetry.space_group_name_H-M   'P 1'
#
loop_
_entity.id
_entity.type
_entity.pdbx_description
1 polymer ?
#
loop_
_entity_poly.entity_id
_entity_poly.type
_entity_poly.pdbx_seq_one_letter_code
_entity_poly.pdbx_strand_id
1 'polypeptide(L)'
;MRTNPSLRGAITGLYGDVLQGWAIDDDQTETRIVVEVFADGQSIGFVRAEAFIQNPVIGDGFHGFAMKIQERYLTNARQISARIANLGHRLSGSVALPAPRPAGQSNAASQVWHTGGLKIYGWAWDTGRPDRNVTINVIERGRKLTSTVANLAHHSLSYLNTNDHAFELDLPWELADGRTHTLIIENDCGEPLSGSPITLCIWPEGIEAVLSTKTAAELSDKDIQLLANVAKQHELILPKSAGLRNYHQWFEAFQSDPPMIYNQPVSCGILVLTEGAKDLEEISRTILAQRHPAKAIEYCSSSDVSSGFKSLQLQGCSSVIPVKAGDRLAPSAVDQLQALMIEGVDWAYGDCDCDGINGQRTAPWLKPAWDIDLFIGEDIFSPGAIFSMSVITAAIDLTVNCRNEGRLNWDMFLAGVALSTAINSGRVLHLPRVIYHRANSLAPSPAEDPKPSSRRKSIDWLVQSLSSEATVDHVVGYPSLLRVRWPLPEVLPRVTIMIPTRDQVDLLRTCVEGVLGNTDYDNLEVIIIDNDSTDSRTLAYLSELESRGVNILPHPHPFNYPAVNNRAAEVATGRFLCLLNNDIEIIENDWLKELVSQALRPGVGAVGAKLLWANGMVQHGGVTVGINGLAAHAGNNSARQDAGYLGMNQIVRRQSSVTGACMLTPRDVYLELGGMDENSLPIAFNDVDLCMRICERGLKILWTPFAELIHAESASRGKDSTADRIARGQREQRFFRSSWTDDGQVDDYYHPGLSHDYQTGPYGGLALPPRPLSIVRGLDKAKALRKALRSLDALASMKDKD
;
A
#
# COMPACT_ATOMS: atom_id res chain seq x y z
N MET A 1 59.42 -31.71 -16.45
CA MET A 1 58.82 -30.44 -16.93
C MET A 1 57.38 -30.44 -16.48
N ARG A 2 56.99 -29.60 -15.53
CA ARG A 2 55.56 -29.41 -15.22
C ARG A 2 54.93 -28.71 -16.43
N THR A 3 53.89 -29.30 -16.99
CA THR A 3 53.03 -28.68 -17.99
C THR A 3 52.57 -27.32 -17.45
N ASN A 4 52.62 -26.27 -18.27
CA ASN A 4 52.04 -24.98 -17.87
C ASN A 4 50.55 -25.20 -17.60
N PRO A 5 50.03 -24.80 -16.43
CA PRO A 5 48.63 -25.01 -16.08
C PRO A 5 47.70 -24.36 -17.11
N SER A 6 46.62 -25.06 -17.48
CA SER A 6 45.59 -24.56 -18.38
C SER A 6 44.67 -23.57 -17.65
N LEU A 7 45.20 -22.37 -17.43
CA LEU A 7 44.52 -21.29 -16.71
C LEU A 7 43.60 -20.49 -17.62
N ARG A 8 42.40 -20.16 -17.11
CA ARG A 8 41.45 -19.27 -17.77
C ARG A 8 40.76 -18.37 -16.77
N GLY A 9 40.25 -17.24 -17.25
CA GLY A 9 39.38 -16.36 -16.49
C GLY A 9 39.10 -15.05 -17.20
N ALA A 10 38.09 -14.34 -16.70
CA ALA A 10 37.69 -13.06 -17.27
C ALA A 10 37.13 -12.12 -16.19
N ILE A 11 37.29 -10.81 -16.41
CA ILE A 11 36.52 -9.79 -15.70
C ILE A 11 35.14 -9.72 -16.37
N THR A 12 34.07 -9.81 -15.58
CA THR A 12 32.68 -9.77 -16.08
C THR A 12 32.09 -8.37 -15.99
N GLY A 13 32.53 -7.55 -15.03
CA GLY A 13 32.08 -6.17 -14.92
C GLY A 13 32.54 -5.47 -13.65
N LEU A 14 32.25 -4.17 -13.55
CA LEU A 14 32.37 -3.36 -12.35
C LEU A 14 30.98 -2.82 -12.01
N TYR A 15 30.42 -3.24 -10.87
CA TYR A 15 29.07 -2.88 -10.43
C TYR A 15 29.18 -1.99 -9.20
N GLY A 16 28.97 -0.69 -9.38
CA GLY A 16 29.31 0.31 -8.36
C GLY A 16 30.82 0.31 -8.12
N ASP A 17 31.24 -0.06 -6.91
CA ASP A 17 32.64 -0.18 -6.52
C ASP A 17 33.15 -1.64 -6.44
N VAL A 18 32.35 -2.62 -6.88
CA VAL A 18 32.71 -4.04 -6.81
C VAL A 18 33.09 -4.58 -8.19
N LEU A 19 34.37 -4.91 -8.35
CA LEU A 19 34.88 -5.61 -9.54
C LEU A 19 34.53 -7.09 -9.45
N GLN A 20 33.88 -7.62 -10.48
CA GLN A 20 33.51 -9.03 -10.57
C GLN A 20 34.18 -9.72 -11.75
N GLY A 21 34.45 -11.02 -11.59
CA GLY A 21 34.99 -11.87 -12.63
C GLY A 21 35.08 -13.31 -12.18
N TRP A 22 35.82 -14.13 -12.93
CA TRP A 22 36.09 -15.52 -12.59
C TRP A 22 37.49 -15.94 -13.03
N ALA A 23 38.07 -16.93 -12.35
CA ALA A 23 39.36 -17.54 -12.71
C ALA A 23 39.42 -19.00 -12.26
N ILE A 24 39.92 -19.88 -13.13
CA ILE A 24 40.00 -21.33 -12.89
C ILE A 24 41.29 -21.93 -13.49
N ASP A 25 41.74 -23.03 -12.89
CA ASP A 25 42.74 -23.94 -13.45
C ASP A 25 41.99 -25.17 -13.98
N ASP A 26 41.97 -25.37 -15.30
CA ASP A 26 41.24 -26.50 -15.90
C ASP A 26 41.87 -27.85 -15.52
N ASP A 27 43.15 -27.87 -15.13
CA ASP A 27 43.84 -29.08 -14.70
C ASP A 27 43.57 -29.40 -13.21
N GLN A 28 43.09 -28.41 -12.44
CA GLN A 28 42.78 -28.50 -11.00
C GLN A 28 41.55 -27.68 -10.65
N THR A 29 40.38 -28.12 -11.10
CA THR A 29 39.12 -27.38 -10.98
C THR A 29 38.67 -27.14 -9.54
N GLU A 30 39.17 -27.90 -8.55
CA GLU A 30 38.88 -27.66 -7.13
C GLU A 30 39.76 -26.57 -6.50
N THR A 31 40.83 -26.14 -7.18
CA THR A 31 41.77 -25.15 -6.65
C THR A 31 41.21 -23.74 -6.78
N ARG A 32 41.12 -23.03 -5.64
CA ARG A 32 40.67 -21.62 -5.60
C ARG A 32 41.82 -20.67 -5.90
N ILE A 33 41.80 -20.13 -7.12
CA ILE A 33 42.82 -19.22 -7.63
C ILE A 33 42.78 -17.87 -6.90
N VAL A 34 43.97 -17.32 -6.62
CA VAL A 34 44.11 -15.93 -6.17
C VAL A 34 44.32 -15.03 -7.38
N VAL A 35 43.46 -14.03 -7.51
CA VAL A 35 43.49 -13.02 -8.56
C VAL A 35 44.08 -11.73 -7.98
N GLU A 36 45.08 -11.19 -8.65
CA GLU A 36 45.67 -9.89 -8.37
C GLU A 36 45.06 -8.85 -9.31
N VAL A 37 44.51 -7.79 -8.74
CA VAL A 37 43.82 -6.72 -9.45
C VAL A 37 44.74 -5.50 -9.57
N PHE A 38 44.72 -4.86 -10.74
CA PHE A 38 45.54 -3.71 -11.09
C PHE A 38 44.67 -2.53 -11.52
N ALA A 39 45.08 -1.33 -11.11
CA ALA A 39 44.60 -0.06 -11.63
C ALA A 39 45.77 0.65 -12.34
N ASP A 40 45.63 0.93 -13.64
CA ASP A 40 46.68 1.52 -14.49
C ASP A 40 48.06 0.84 -14.36
N GLY A 41 48.05 -0.49 -14.17
CA GLY A 41 49.26 -1.30 -14.03
C GLY A 41 49.86 -1.32 -12.62
N GLN A 42 49.29 -0.60 -11.64
CA GLN A 42 49.64 -0.72 -10.23
C GLN A 42 48.74 -1.75 -9.54
N SER A 43 49.33 -2.69 -8.79
CA SER A 43 48.59 -3.68 -8.00
C SER A 43 47.82 -2.99 -6.87
N ILE A 44 46.52 -3.25 -6.78
CA ILE A 44 45.61 -2.62 -5.81
C ILE A 44 44.99 -3.62 -4.82
N GLY A 45 45.18 -4.92 -5.03
CA GLY A 45 44.86 -5.95 -4.06
C GLY A 45 44.66 -7.33 -4.67
N PHE A 46 44.34 -8.28 -3.79
CA PHE A 46 44.18 -9.69 -4.13
C PHE A 46 42.81 -10.18 -3.68
N VAL A 47 42.19 -11.04 -4.48
CA VAL A 47 40.90 -11.67 -4.17
C VAL A 47 40.94 -13.14 -4.56
N ARG A 48 40.28 -13.99 -3.78
CA ARG A 48 40.18 -15.42 -4.09
C ARG A 48 38.94 -15.69 -4.94
N ALA A 49 39.12 -16.50 -5.98
CA ALA A 49 38.06 -16.93 -6.87
C ALA A 49 37.25 -18.07 -6.24
N GLU A 50 36.39 -17.74 -5.27
CA GLU A 50 35.60 -18.70 -4.47
C GLU A 50 34.09 -18.40 -4.45
N ALA A 51 33.62 -17.40 -5.19
CA ALA A 51 32.20 -17.09 -5.35
C ALA A 51 31.54 -18.01 -6.38
N PHE A 52 30.28 -18.36 -6.14
CA PHE A 52 29.50 -19.19 -7.07
C PHE A 52 29.10 -18.39 -8.32
N ILE A 53 29.23 -19.01 -9.50
CA ILE A 53 28.79 -18.45 -10.79
C ILE A 53 27.92 -19.48 -11.54
N GLN A 54 26.76 -19.07 -12.04
CA GLN A 54 25.90 -19.90 -12.89
C GLN A 54 26.50 -19.99 -14.30
N ASN A 55 27.52 -20.83 -14.48
CA ASN A 55 28.01 -21.24 -15.79
C ASN A 55 28.21 -22.76 -15.80
N PRO A 56 27.30 -23.54 -16.44
CA PRO A 56 27.20 -25.00 -16.23
C PRO A 56 28.28 -25.84 -16.92
N VAL A 57 29.34 -25.24 -17.47
CA VAL A 57 30.26 -25.94 -18.36
C VAL A 57 31.55 -26.43 -17.67
N ILE A 58 31.99 -25.86 -16.54
CA ILE A 58 33.31 -26.20 -15.95
C ILE A 58 33.29 -26.15 -14.40
N GLY A 59 33.76 -27.23 -13.77
CA GLY A 59 34.10 -27.28 -12.33
C GLY A 59 32.92 -27.41 -11.35
N ASP A 60 33.16 -27.07 -10.08
CA ASP A 60 32.16 -27.11 -8.98
C ASP A 60 31.30 -25.83 -8.90
N GLY A 61 31.54 -24.87 -9.80
CA GLY A 61 30.82 -23.61 -9.91
C GLY A 61 31.36 -22.48 -9.03
N PHE A 62 32.34 -22.73 -8.16
CA PHE A 62 32.90 -21.72 -7.23
C PHE A 62 34.23 -21.16 -7.72
N HIS A 63 34.17 -20.45 -8.84
CA HIS A 63 35.35 -19.87 -9.51
C HIS A 63 35.20 -18.36 -9.75
N GLY A 64 34.14 -17.74 -9.24
CA GLY A 64 33.91 -16.30 -9.30
C GLY A 64 34.70 -15.54 -8.25
N PHE A 65 35.00 -14.27 -8.49
CA PHE A 65 35.52 -13.36 -7.49
C PHE A 65 34.75 -12.04 -7.52
N ALA A 66 34.69 -11.39 -6.36
CA ALA A 66 34.16 -10.04 -6.20
C ALA A 66 35.11 -9.27 -5.28
N MET A 67 35.67 -8.17 -5.77
CA MET A 67 36.60 -7.32 -5.02
C MET A 67 36.10 -5.89 -4.99
N LYS A 68 35.92 -5.35 -3.78
CA LYS A 68 35.64 -3.93 -3.59
C LYS A 68 36.89 -3.11 -3.94
N ILE A 69 36.74 -2.17 -4.86
CA ILE A 69 37.78 -1.24 -5.29
C ILE A 69 37.63 0.05 -4.51
N GLN A 70 38.71 0.50 -3.87
CA GLN A 70 38.68 1.76 -3.14
C GLN A 70 38.43 2.93 -4.10
N GLU A 71 37.60 3.88 -3.67
CA GLU A 71 37.17 5.04 -4.46
C GLU A 71 38.33 5.79 -5.13
N ARG A 72 39.47 5.97 -4.42
CA ARG A 72 40.66 6.61 -4.98
C ARG A 72 41.17 5.99 -6.30
N TYR A 73 40.95 4.70 -6.51
CA TYR A 73 41.34 4.02 -7.76
C TYR A 73 40.26 4.15 -8.84
N LEU A 74 38.99 4.17 -8.44
CA LEU A 74 37.87 4.42 -9.36
C LEU A 74 37.89 5.84 -9.93
N THR A 75 38.38 6.81 -9.15
CA THR A 75 38.43 8.22 -9.53
C THR A 75 39.66 8.58 -10.37
N ASN A 76 40.80 7.93 -10.12
CA ASN A 76 42.08 8.33 -10.70
C ASN A 76 42.60 7.40 -11.81
N ALA A 77 42.22 6.12 -11.77
CA ALA A 77 42.70 5.17 -12.77
C ALA A 77 41.86 5.21 -14.05
N ARG A 78 42.46 4.85 -15.17
CA ARG A 78 41.82 4.75 -16.48
C ARG A 78 41.43 3.33 -16.84
N GLN A 79 42.09 2.34 -16.27
CA GLN A 79 41.90 0.95 -16.61
C GLN A 79 42.09 0.05 -15.38
N ILE A 80 41.09 -0.79 -15.12
CA ILE A 80 41.22 -1.93 -14.20
C ILE A 80 41.46 -3.19 -15.01
N SER A 81 42.48 -3.95 -14.61
CA SER A 81 42.81 -5.27 -15.17
C SER A 81 43.12 -6.25 -14.05
N ALA A 82 43.14 -7.54 -14.36
CA ALA A 82 43.40 -8.58 -13.38
C ALA A 82 44.29 -9.68 -13.95
N ARG A 83 45.05 -10.36 -13.09
CA ARG A 83 45.87 -11.53 -13.46
C ARG A 83 45.83 -12.56 -12.35
N ILE A 84 46.24 -13.79 -12.66
CA ILE A 84 46.44 -14.83 -11.67
C ILE A 84 47.73 -14.54 -10.91
N ALA A 85 47.62 -14.39 -9.59
CA ALA A 85 48.73 -14.04 -8.72
C ALA A 85 49.88 -15.04 -8.88
N ASN A 86 51.12 -14.54 -8.89
CA ASN A 86 52.36 -15.33 -9.01
C ASN A 86 52.59 -16.09 -10.33
N LEU A 87 51.63 -16.11 -11.26
CA LEU A 87 51.73 -16.87 -12.52
C LEU A 87 51.71 -16.00 -13.78
N GLY A 88 51.59 -14.67 -13.65
CA GLY A 88 51.69 -13.70 -14.76
C GLY A 88 50.56 -13.78 -15.80
N HIS A 89 49.71 -14.81 -15.76
CA HIS A 89 48.59 -15.03 -16.66
C HIS A 89 47.50 -13.97 -16.46
N ARG A 90 47.27 -13.13 -17.46
CA ARG A 90 46.25 -12.07 -17.40
C ARG A 90 44.85 -12.65 -17.65
N LEU A 91 43.89 -12.19 -16.87
CA LEU A 91 42.48 -12.50 -17.13
C LEU A 91 42.02 -11.74 -18.37
N SER A 92 41.05 -12.33 -19.08
CA SER A 92 40.45 -11.72 -20.26
C SER A 92 39.55 -10.55 -19.87
N GLY A 93 39.55 -9.49 -20.67
CA GLY A 93 38.78 -8.27 -20.40
C GLY A 93 39.51 -7.26 -19.50
N SER A 94 39.03 -6.02 -19.55
CA SER A 94 39.46 -4.93 -18.69
C SER A 94 38.33 -3.92 -18.57
N VAL A 95 38.22 -3.24 -17.42
CA VAL A 95 37.23 -2.19 -17.23
C VAL A 95 37.90 -0.85 -17.52
N ALA A 96 37.44 -0.18 -18.56
CA ALA A 96 37.82 1.21 -18.80
C ALA A 96 37.04 2.11 -17.83
N LEU A 97 37.77 2.90 -17.05
CA LEU A 97 37.20 3.90 -16.15
C LEU A 97 37.19 5.26 -16.86
N PRO A 98 36.16 6.09 -16.63
CA PRO A 98 36.06 7.42 -17.22
C PRO A 98 37.23 8.33 -16.78
N ALA A 99 37.42 9.46 -17.46
CA ALA A 99 38.48 10.40 -17.11
C ALA A 99 38.33 10.97 -15.69
N PRO A 100 39.44 11.27 -14.98
CA PRO A 100 39.38 12.07 -13.76
C PRO A 100 38.62 13.35 -14.06
N ARG A 101 37.60 13.61 -13.24
CA ARG A 101 36.77 14.81 -13.38
C ARG A 101 37.65 16.06 -13.24
N PRO A 102 37.41 17.12 -14.03
CA PRO A 102 38.01 18.42 -13.78
C PRO A 102 37.73 18.86 -12.33
N ALA A 103 38.73 19.41 -11.64
CA ALA A 103 38.55 19.95 -10.31
C ALA A 103 37.50 21.08 -10.34
N GLY A 104 36.35 20.86 -9.69
CA GLY A 104 35.26 21.83 -9.61
C GLY A 104 33.83 21.29 -9.82
N GLN A 105 33.65 20.00 -10.08
CA GLN A 105 32.33 19.35 -10.19
C GLN A 105 31.86 18.74 -8.87
N SER A 106 30.54 18.75 -8.62
CA SER A 106 29.94 18.36 -7.34
C SER A 106 30.15 16.86 -7.04
N ASN A 107 30.47 16.53 -5.79
CA ASN A 107 30.52 15.14 -5.31
C ASN A 107 29.11 14.66 -4.92
N ALA A 108 28.11 14.85 -5.78
CA ALA A 108 26.74 14.49 -5.42
C ALA A 108 26.60 12.96 -5.26
N ALA A 109 26.41 12.49 -4.03
CA ALA A 109 26.03 11.11 -3.77
C ALA A 109 24.57 10.94 -4.23
N SER A 110 24.25 9.87 -4.95
CA SER A 110 22.91 9.71 -5.51
C SER A 110 22.54 8.25 -5.76
N GLN A 111 21.24 8.00 -5.84
CA GLN A 111 20.66 6.75 -6.31
C GLN A 111 19.31 7.03 -6.99
N VAL A 112 19.09 6.39 -8.14
CA VAL A 112 17.82 6.32 -8.86
C VAL A 112 17.33 4.88 -8.80
N TRP A 113 16.04 4.71 -8.56
CA TRP A 113 15.35 3.44 -8.65
C TRP A 113 14.23 3.56 -9.69
N HIS A 114 13.97 2.47 -10.42
CA HIS A 114 12.90 2.39 -11.41
C HIS A 114 12.46 0.94 -11.59
N THR A 115 11.14 0.72 -11.62
CA THR A 115 10.47 -0.59 -11.74
C THR A 115 9.84 -0.79 -13.12
N GLY A 116 10.06 0.13 -14.07
CA GLY A 116 9.52 0.05 -15.42
C GLY A 116 8.24 0.85 -15.66
N GLY A 117 7.71 1.56 -14.65
CA GLY A 117 6.54 2.44 -14.79
C GLY A 117 6.87 3.86 -15.26
N LEU A 118 5.86 4.74 -15.23
CA LEU A 118 5.96 6.17 -15.48
C LEU A 118 6.25 6.97 -14.20
N LYS A 119 6.92 6.36 -13.22
CA LYS A 119 7.34 7.01 -12.00
C LYS A 119 8.77 6.58 -11.66
N ILE A 120 9.58 7.54 -11.25
CA ILE A 120 10.94 7.31 -10.76
C ILE A 120 11.06 7.86 -9.35
N TYR A 121 11.92 7.22 -8.57
CA TYR A 121 12.20 7.60 -7.20
C TYR A 121 13.70 7.53 -6.95
N GLY A 122 14.22 8.36 -6.06
CA GLY A 122 15.64 8.38 -5.77
C GLY A 122 16.01 9.39 -4.70
N TRP A 123 17.31 9.55 -4.50
CA TRP A 123 17.86 10.64 -3.72
C TRP A 123 19.14 11.17 -4.38
N ALA A 124 19.43 12.45 -4.12
CA ALA A 124 20.66 13.09 -4.55
C ALA A 124 21.07 14.16 -3.54
N TRP A 125 22.28 14.02 -3.03
CA TRP A 125 22.81 14.86 -1.96
C TRP A 125 24.14 15.49 -2.38
N ASP A 126 24.20 16.82 -2.40
CA ASP A 126 25.42 17.58 -2.70
C ASP A 126 26.33 17.59 -1.47
N THR A 127 27.35 16.72 -1.44
CA THR A 127 28.27 16.65 -0.29
C THR A 127 29.10 17.92 -0.11
N GLY A 128 29.24 18.74 -1.16
CA GLY A 128 29.93 20.02 -1.09
C GLY A 128 29.06 21.14 -0.52
N ARG A 129 27.74 20.99 -0.56
CA ARG A 129 26.74 21.92 0.01
C ARG A 129 25.59 21.13 0.64
N PRO A 130 25.79 20.53 1.83
CA PRO A 130 24.82 19.61 2.43
C PRO A 130 23.40 20.15 2.67
N ASP A 131 23.25 21.46 2.79
CA ASP A 131 21.97 22.14 3.01
C ASP A 131 21.22 22.48 1.70
N ARG A 132 21.80 22.14 0.55
CA ARG A 132 21.23 22.44 -0.77
C ARG A 132 20.52 21.22 -1.32
N ASN A 133 19.23 21.38 -1.66
CA ASN A 133 18.50 20.39 -2.44
C ASN A 133 18.95 20.40 -3.92
N VAL A 134 19.22 19.22 -4.48
CA VAL A 134 19.71 19.05 -5.85
C VAL A 134 18.53 19.02 -6.82
N THR A 135 18.62 19.73 -7.95
CA THR A 135 17.63 19.58 -9.02
C THR A 135 17.96 18.37 -9.90
N ILE A 136 16.96 17.53 -10.17
CA ILE A 136 17.05 16.33 -10.98
C ILE A 136 16.40 16.58 -12.33
N ASN A 137 17.11 16.28 -13.42
CA ASN A 137 16.65 16.40 -14.78
C ASN A 137 16.51 15.03 -15.44
N VAL A 138 15.45 14.85 -16.22
CA VAL A 138 15.24 13.66 -17.06
C VAL A 138 15.45 14.05 -18.51
N ILE A 139 16.43 13.45 -19.17
CA ILE A 139 16.85 13.76 -20.54
C ILE A 139 16.61 12.56 -21.44
N GLU A 140 16.04 12.80 -22.62
CA GLU A 140 16.00 11.83 -23.71
C GLU A 140 16.60 12.46 -24.96
N ARG A 141 17.61 11.81 -25.57
CA ARG A 141 18.27 12.28 -26.81
C ARG A 141 18.72 13.75 -26.75
N GLY A 142 19.22 14.18 -25.59
CA GLY A 142 19.68 15.55 -25.34
C GLY A 142 18.57 16.58 -25.09
N ARG A 143 17.29 16.19 -25.12
CA ARG A 143 16.16 17.04 -24.76
C ARG A 143 15.72 16.76 -23.32
N LYS A 144 15.63 17.82 -22.51
CA LYS A 144 15.00 17.74 -21.18
C LYS A 144 13.51 17.49 -21.32
N LEU A 145 13.04 16.40 -20.71
CA LEU A 145 11.63 16.01 -20.67
C LEU A 145 10.92 16.64 -19.47
N THR A 146 11.51 16.51 -18.29
CA THR A 146 10.95 17.00 -17.02
C THR A 146 12.05 17.14 -15.97
N SER A 147 11.73 17.75 -14.82
CA SER A 147 12.62 17.87 -13.67
C SER A 147 11.88 17.98 -12.36
N THR A 148 12.55 17.64 -11.27
CA THR A 148 12.09 17.85 -9.89
C THR A 148 13.25 18.31 -9.01
N VAL A 149 12.95 18.73 -7.78
CA VAL A 149 13.96 19.03 -6.77
C VAL A 149 13.96 17.89 -5.75
N ALA A 150 15.15 17.48 -5.32
CA ALA A 150 15.32 16.47 -4.28
C ALA A 150 15.18 17.10 -2.89
N ASN A 151 13.93 17.33 -2.48
CA ASN A 151 13.55 18.01 -1.24
C ASN A 151 12.59 17.19 -0.35
N LEU A 152 12.44 15.89 -0.62
CA LEU A 152 11.59 14.99 0.16
C LEU A 152 12.39 14.30 1.25
N ALA A 153 11.78 14.11 2.41
CA ALA A 153 12.35 13.30 3.48
C ALA A 153 12.43 11.83 3.05
N HIS A 154 13.51 11.14 3.38
CA HIS A 154 13.61 9.69 3.17
C HIS A 154 14.29 8.96 4.31
N HIS A 155 13.69 7.83 4.71
CA HIS A 155 14.19 7.00 5.79
C HIS A 155 15.63 6.50 5.55
N SER A 156 16.04 6.21 4.30
CA SER A 156 17.41 5.78 4.04
C SER A 156 18.46 6.89 4.21
N LEU A 157 18.04 8.15 4.40
CA LEU A 157 18.92 9.29 4.68
C LEU A 157 18.93 9.68 6.15
N SER A 158 18.35 8.85 7.04
CA SER A 158 18.20 9.14 8.47
C SER A 158 19.52 9.33 9.22
N TYR A 159 20.65 8.91 8.67
CA TYR A 159 21.99 9.11 9.23
C TYR A 159 22.61 10.48 8.88
N LEU A 160 22.00 11.24 7.98
CA LEU A 160 22.44 12.59 7.62
C LEU A 160 21.82 13.64 8.54
N ASN A 161 22.50 14.79 8.70
CA ASN A 161 21.98 15.93 9.48
C ASN A 161 20.68 16.49 8.90
N THR A 162 20.49 16.36 7.59
CA THR A 162 19.29 16.73 6.83
C THR A 162 18.88 15.50 6.01
N ASN A 163 17.61 15.08 6.11
CA ASN A 163 17.10 13.86 5.46
C ASN A 163 16.21 14.16 4.24
N ASP A 164 16.12 15.42 3.85
CA ASP A 164 15.26 15.98 2.80
C ASP A 164 15.93 15.98 1.42
N HIS A 165 16.65 14.92 1.06
CA HIS A 165 17.37 14.82 -0.23
C HIS A 165 16.80 13.78 -1.18
N ALA A 166 15.59 13.29 -0.93
CA ALA A 166 14.90 12.38 -1.83
C ALA A 166 14.04 13.12 -2.86
N PHE A 167 13.72 12.42 -3.94
CA PHE A 167 12.82 12.91 -4.98
C PHE A 167 11.90 11.80 -5.46
N GLU A 168 10.66 12.20 -5.74
CA GLU A 168 9.72 11.47 -6.59
C GLU A 168 9.50 12.28 -7.86
N LEU A 169 9.45 11.62 -9.00
CA LEU A 169 9.18 12.27 -10.28
C LEU A 169 8.28 11.41 -11.14
N ASP A 170 7.22 12.04 -11.63
CA ASP A 170 6.30 11.46 -12.61
C ASP A 170 6.88 11.69 -14.00
N LEU A 171 7.06 10.60 -14.75
CA LEU A 171 7.47 10.66 -16.15
C LEU A 171 6.27 11.07 -17.03
N PRO A 172 6.51 11.79 -18.14
CA PRO A 172 5.44 12.18 -19.06
C PRO A 172 4.69 10.96 -19.60
N TRP A 173 3.36 11.05 -19.70
CA TRP A 173 2.50 9.97 -20.19
C TRP A 173 2.86 9.52 -21.61
N GLU A 174 3.37 10.44 -22.43
CA GLU A 174 3.73 10.21 -23.83
C GLU A 174 4.85 9.17 -24.01
N LEU A 175 5.58 8.81 -22.94
CA LEU A 175 6.57 7.74 -22.97
C LEU A 175 5.95 6.33 -22.88
N ALA A 176 4.64 6.23 -22.61
CA ALA A 176 3.89 4.97 -22.69
C ALA A 176 3.28 4.80 -24.09
N ASP A 177 4.12 4.86 -25.13
CA ASP A 177 3.73 4.70 -26.53
C ASP A 177 4.05 3.30 -27.10
N GLY A 178 4.50 2.39 -26.24
CA GLY A 178 4.91 1.04 -26.60
C GLY A 178 6.31 0.94 -27.25
N ARG A 179 7.07 2.02 -27.34
CA ARG A 179 8.44 2.04 -27.83
C ARG A 179 9.45 1.99 -26.68
N THR A 180 10.66 1.58 -27.01
CA THR A 180 11.79 1.61 -26.06
C THR A 180 12.34 3.03 -25.96
N HIS A 181 12.28 3.60 -24.77
CA HIS A 181 12.88 4.87 -24.39
C HIS A 181 14.07 4.65 -23.47
N THR A 182 15.16 5.41 -23.68
CA THR A 182 16.33 5.42 -22.80
C THR A 182 16.50 6.83 -22.23
N LEU A 183 16.34 6.94 -20.91
CA LEU A 183 16.35 8.22 -20.21
C LEU A 183 17.62 8.37 -19.38
N ILE A 184 18.28 9.50 -19.52
CA ILE A 184 19.40 9.91 -18.67
C ILE A 184 18.85 10.76 -17.54
N ILE A 185 18.99 10.27 -16.30
CA ILE A 185 18.69 11.02 -15.08
C ILE A 185 19.97 11.68 -14.60
N GLU A 186 19.99 13.01 -14.53
CA GLU A 186 21.17 13.80 -14.19
C GLU A 186 20.84 14.91 -13.18
N ASN A 187 21.86 15.41 -12.48
CA ASN A 187 21.73 16.55 -11.58
C ASN A 187 21.73 17.89 -12.35
N ASP A 188 21.66 19.01 -11.64
CA ASP A 188 21.74 20.35 -12.25
C ASP A 188 23.12 20.74 -12.78
N CYS A 189 24.15 19.94 -12.53
CA CYS A 189 25.46 20.06 -13.14
C CYS A 189 25.62 19.21 -14.41
N GLY A 190 24.58 18.49 -14.84
CA GLY A 190 24.63 17.59 -16.00
C GLY A 190 25.37 16.27 -15.72
N GLU A 191 25.52 15.90 -14.44
CA GLU A 191 26.16 14.65 -14.04
C GLU A 191 25.09 13.57 -13.86
N PRO A 192 25.23 12.39 -14.51
CA PRO A 192 24.25 11.31 -14.36
C PRO A 192 24.27 10.75 -12.94
N LEU A 193 23.08 10.47 -12.40
CA LEU A 193 22.92 9.86 -11.08
C LEU A 193 23.20 8.35 -11.13
N SER A 194 23.56 7.74 -10.01
CA SER A 194 23.69 6.28 -9.92
C SER A 194 22.35 5.59 -10.23
N GLY A 195 22.35 4.57 -11.09
CA GLY A 195 21.12 3.94 -11.60
C GLY A 195 20.59 4.54 -12.90
N SER A 196 21.23 5.60 -13.42
CA SER A 196 21.04 6.16 -14.77
C SER A 196 22.03 5.53 -15.77
N PRO A 197 21.68 5.36 -17.06
CA PRO A 197 20.37 5.61 -17.65
C PRO A 197 19.36 4.51 -17.28
N ILE A 198 18.07 4.84 -17.38
CA ILE A 198 16.97 3.86 -17.27
C ILE A 198 16.36 3.59 -18.65
N THR A 199 15.74 2.43 -18.80
CA THR A 199 15.03 2.05 -20.02
C THR A 199 13.59 1.66 -19.69
N LEU A 200 12.64 2.17 -20.47
CA LEU A 200 11.23 1.82 -20.36
C LEU A 200 10.64 1.46 -21.73
N CYS A 201 9.69 0.53 -21.73
CA CYS A 201 8.84 0.18 -22.85
C CYS A 201 7.48 -0.19 -22.25
N ILE A 202 6.50 0.70 -22.40
CA ILE A 202 5.24 0.62 -21.66
C ILE A 202 4.09 0.70 -22.66
N TRP A 203 3.17 -0.26 -22.55
CA TRP A 203 1.83 -0.20 -23.12
C TRP A 203 0.87 0.09 -21.96
N PRO A 204 0.10 1.20 -21.97
CA PRO A 204 -0.83 1.51 -20.88
C PRO A 204 -1.77 0.34 -20.57
N GLU A 205 -2.24 -0.35 -21.60
CA GLU A 205 -3.19 -1.46 -21.51
C GLU A 205 -2.58 -2.78 -20.99
N GLY A 206 -1.26 -2.82 -20.80
CA GLY A 206 -0.54 -4.02 -20.38
C GLY A 206 -0.18 -4.98 -21.53
N ILE A 207 0.63 -5.98 -21.20
CA ILE A 207 1.13 -6.99 -22.13
C ILE A 207 -0.01 -7.94 -22.53
N GLU A 208 -0.90 -8.29 -21.58
CA GLU A 208 -2.03 -9.18 -21.85
C GLU A 208 -2.93 -8.62 -22.97
N ALA A 209 -3.28 -7.34 -22.90
CA ALA A 209 -4.11 -6.67 -23.90
C ALA A 209 -3.41 -6.62 -25.28
N VAL A 210 -2.10 -6.38 -25.31
CA VAL A 210 -1.30 -6.37 -26.55
C VAL A 210 -1.29 -7.74 -27.22
N LEU A 211 -1.18 -8.82 -26.45
CA LEU A 211 -1.21 -10.19 -26.95
C LEU A 211 -2.55 -10.52 -27.63
N SER A 212 -3.65 -10.05 -27.03
CA SER A 212 -5.01 -10.29 -27.57
C SER A 212 -5.30 -9.55 -28.88
N THR A 213 -4.65 -8.42 -29.13
CA THR A 213 -4.98 -7.52 -30.25
C THR A 213 -4.01 -7.59 -31.43
N LYS A 214 -2.71 -7.85 -31.17
CA LYS A 214 -1.65 -7.71 -32.20
C LYS A 214 -1.02 -9.02 -32.67
N THR A 215 -1.15 -10.11 -31.91
CA THR A 215 -0.45 -11.39 -32.18
C THR A 215 -1.37 -12.52 -32.65
N ALA A 216 -2.68 -12.25 -32.76
CA ALA A 216 -3.70 -13.25 -33.10
C ALA A 216 -3.64 -13.80 -34.55
N ALA A 217 -2.81 -13.21 -35.42
CA ALA A 217 -2.74 -13.65 -36.82
C ALA A 217 -1.83 -14.88 -37.06
N GLU A 218 -0.92 -15.21 -36.13
CA GLU A 218 0.15 -16.20 -36.35
C GLU A 218 0.29 -17.26 -35.25
N LEU A 219 -0.44 -17.15 -34.15
CA LEU A 219 -0.35 -18.06 -32.99
C LEU A 219 -1.63 -18.87 -32.79
N SER A 220 -1.50 -20.08 -32.23
CA SER A 220 -2.66 -20.88 -31.86
C SER A 220 -3.35 -20.31 -30.60
N ASP A 221 -4.65 -20.53 -30.43
CA ASP A 221 -5.40 -20.11 -29.24
C ASP A 221 -4.77 -20.62 -27.93
N LYS A 222 -4.17 -21.82 -27.97
CA LYS A 222 -3.49 -22.42 -26.83
C LYS A 222 -2.23 -21.63 -26.45
N ASP A 223 -1.46 -21.19 -27.44
CA ASP A 223 -0.25 -20.40 -27.22
C ASP A 223 -0.60 -19.00 -26.72
N ILE A 224 -1.66 -18.39 -27.27
CA ILE A 224 -2.18 -17.11 -26.80
C ILE A 224 -2.60 -17.21 -25.33
N GLN A 225 -3.33 -18.26 -24.95
CA GLN A 225 -3.76 -18.47 -23.57
C GLN A 225 -2.56 -18.69 -22.62
N LEU A 226 -1.53 -19.43 -23.06
CA LEU A 226 -0.31 -19.62 -22.28
C LEU A 226 0.43 -18.29 -22.09
N LEU A 227 0.62 -17.52 -23.16
CA LEU A 227 1.28 -16.22 -23.12
C LEU A 227 0.50 -15.22 -22.26
N ALA A 228 -0.84 -15.22 -22.33
CA ALA A 228 -1.69 -14.40 -21.47
C ALA A 228 -1.51 -14.76 -19.98
N ASN A 229 -1.46 -16.06 -19.64
CA ASN A 229 -1.22 -16.49 -18.27
C ASN A 229 0.18 -16.07 -17.76
N VAL A 230 1.21 -16.15 -18.61
CA VAL A 230 2.57 -15.69 -18.30
C VAL A 230 2.60 -14.17 -18.14
N ALA A 231 1.94 -13.42 -19.02
CA ALA A 231 1.84 -11.96 -18.96
C ALA A 231 1.16 -11.52 -17.66
N LYS A 232 0.05 -12.15 -17.29
CA LYS A 232 -0.67 -11.87 -16.04
C LYS A 232 0.19 -12.11 -14.80
N GLN A 233 0.93 -13.22 -14.77
CA GLN A 233 1.88 -13.51 -13.69
C GLN A 233 3.02 -12.47 -13.64
N HIS A 234 3.55 -12.07 -14.80
CA HIS A 234 4.58 -11.05 -14.89
C HIS A 234 4.07 -9.69 -14.38
N GLU A 235 2.86 -9.28 -14.76
CA GLU A 235 2.24 -8.02 -14.31
C GLU A 235 1.90 -8.02 -12.82
N LEU A 236 1.55 -9.18 -12.24
CA LEU A 236 1.36 -9.32 -10.79
C LEU A 236 2.67 -9.10 -10.01
N ILE A 237 3.79 -9.63 -10.52
CA ILE A 237 5.10 -9.58 -9.84
C ILE A 237 5.83 -8.25 -10.11
N LEU A 238 5.67 -7.70 -11.32
CA LEU A 238 6.30 -6.46 -11.79
C LEU A 238 5.26 -5.44 -12.26
N PRO A 239 4.30 -5.04 -11.39
CA PRO A 239 3.26 -4.10 -11.75
C PRO A 239 3.87 -2.78 -12.18
N LYS A 240 3.22 -2.12 -13.15
CA LYS A 240 3.62 -0.79 -13.60
C LYS A 240 2.67 0.25 -13.00
N SER A 241 3.20 1.44 -12.82
CA SER A 241 2.45 2.54 -12.23
C SER A 241 2.67 3.84 -13.00
N ALA A 242 1.66 4.69 -12.97
CA ALA A 242 1.80 6.10 -13.29
C ALA A 242 1.67 6.93 -12.02
N GLY A 243 2.29 8.10 -11.96
CA GLY A 243 2.06 9.02 -10.85
C GLY A 243 0.67 9.66 -10.89
N LEU A 244 0.20 10.16 -9.75
CA LEU A 244 -1.10 10.81 -9.63
C LEU A 244 -1.23 12.07 -10.51
N ARG A 245 -0.11 12.72 -10.91
CA ARG A 245 -0.15 13.86 -11.83
C ARG A 245 -0.57 13.47 -13.26
N ASN A 246 -0.43 12.20 -13.62
CA ASN A 246 -0.88 11.64 -14.89
C ASN A 246 -2.36 11.18 -14.85
N TYR A 247 -3.11 11.53 -13.79
CA TYR A 247 -4.49 11.07 -13.61
C TYR A 247 -5.40 11.42 -14.78
N HIS A 248 -5.27 12.60 -15.39
CA HIS A 248 -6.11 12.99 -16.51
C HIS A 248 -5.97 12.02 -17.70
N GLN A 249 -4.74 11.72 -18.11
CA GLN A 249 -4.46 10.79 -19.21
C GLN A 249 -4.86 9.36 -18.83
N TRP A 250 -4.61 8.96 -17.57
CA TRP A 250 -5.06 7.67 -17.05
C TRP A 250 -6.59 7.53 -17.11
N PHE A 251 -7.34 8.59 -16.75
CA PHE A 251 -8.79 8.62 -16.83
C PHE A 251 -9.26 8.45 -18.28
N GLU A 252 -8.66 9.17 -19.22
CA GLU A 252 -9.00 9.04 -20.65
C GLU A 252 -8.74 7.63 -21.18
N ALA A 253 -7.65 7.00 -20.75
CA ALA A 253 -7.29 5.65 -21.17
C ALA A 253 -8.22 4.56 -20.61
N PHE A 254 -8.67 4.69 -19.35
CA PHE A 254 -9.29 3.56 -18.64
C PHE A 254 -10.70 3.81 -18.08
N GLN A 255 -11.15 5.06 -18.01
CA GLN A 255 -12.46 5.41 -17.47
C GLN A 255 -13.47 5.75 -18.58
N SER A 256 -13.19 5.31 -19.81
CA SER A 256 -14.10 5.45 -20.95
C SER A 256 -15.43 4.77 -20.69
N ASP A 257 -16.49 5.44 -21.13
CA ASP A 257 -17.87 5.03 -20.95
C ASP A 257 -18.12 3.60 -21.45
N PRO A 258 -18.59 2.67 -20.60
CA PRO A 258 -18.78 1.28 -21.02
C PRO A 258 -19.93 1.18 -22.04
N PRO A 259 -20.01 0.04 -22.78
CA PRO A 259 -21.17 -0.27 -23.59
C PRO A 259 -22.46 -0.21 -22.77
N MET A 260 -23.56 0.13 -23.43
CA MET A 260 -24.86 0.30 -22.81
C MET A 260 -25.33 -1.01 -22.16
N ILE A 261 -25.69 -0.95 -20.87
CA ILE A 261 -26.11 -2.12 -20.08
C ILE A 261 -27.62 -2.39 -20.24
N TYR A 262 -28.43 -1.34 -20.41
CA TYR A 262 -29.89 -1.40 -20.46
C TYR A 262 -30.49 -0.94 -21.78
N ASN A 263 -31.53 -1.64 -22.22
CA ASN A 263 -32.47 -1.14 -23.24
C ASN A 263 -33.84 -0.74 -22.65
N GLN A 264 -34.00 -0.80 -21.32
CA GLN A 264 -35.25 -0.50 -20.63
C GLN A 264 -35.19 0.82 -19.85
N PRO A 265 -36.33 1.48 -19.59
CA PRO A 265 -36.39 2.68 -18.76
C PRO A 265 -35.91 2.41 -17.33
N VAL A 266 -35.07 3.30 -16.80
CA VAL A 266 -34.59 3.24 -15.40
C VAL A 266 -35.65 3.82 -14.45
N SER A 267 -35.79 3.24 -13.26
CA SER A 267 -36.67 3.73 -12.18
C SER A 267 -35.94 4.64 -11.18
N CYS A 268 -34.78 5.16 -11.55
CA CYS A 268 -33.94 6.02 -10.72
C CYS A 268 -34.45 7.48 -10.74
N GLY A 269 -34.55 8.11 -9.57
CA GLY A 269 -34.69 9.55 -9.43
C GLY A 269 -33.34 10.24 -9.18
N ILE A 270 -33.28 11.55 -9.39
CA ILE A 270 -32.12 12.37 -9.01
C ILE A 270 -32.58 13.46 -8.06
N LEU A 271 -31.86 13.63 -6.96
CA LEU A 271 -32.12 14.66 -5.97
C LEU A 271 -30.98 15.69 -5.99
N VAL A 272 -31.27 16.90 -6.45
CA VAL A 272 -30.29 18.00 -6.51
C VAL A 272 -30.32 18.79 -5.21
N LEU A 273 -29.22 18.77 -4.47
CA LEU A 273 -29.02 19.52 -3.23
C LEU A 273 -28.53 20.93 -3.57
N THR A 274 -29.35 21.95 -3.34
CA THR A 274 -29.09 23.34 -3.71
C THR A 274 -29.58 24.31 -2.64
N GLU A 275 -28.86 25.42 -2.45
CA GLU A 275 -29.33 26.56 -1.64
C GLU A 275 -29.89 27.71 -2.50
N GLY A 276 -30.32 27.40 -3.74
CA GLY A 276 -30.94 28.34 -4.68
C GLY A 276 -29.96 29.11 -5.57
N ALA A 277 -28.70 28.67 -5.65
CA ALA A 277 -27.67 29.23 -6.51
C ALA A 277 -27.89 28.77 -7.96
N LYS A 278 -28.63 29.57 -8.74
CA LYS A 278 -29.03 29.23 -10.12
C LYS A 278 -27.85 28.94 -11.06
N ASP A 279 -26.71 29.58 -10.84
CA ASP A 279 -25.47 29.36 -11.58
C ASP A 279 -24.87 27.97 -11.32
N LEU A 280 -24.87 27.52 -10.06
CA LEU A 280 -24.44 26.16 -9.72
C LEU A 280 -25.42 25.09 -10.22
N GLU A 281 -26.72 25.38 -10.14
CA GLU A 281 -27.76 24.52 -10.73
C GLU A 281 -27.61 24.40 -12.26
N GLU A 282 -27.20 25.47 -12.93
CA GLU A 282 -26.90 25.47 -14.37
C GLU A 282 -25.76 24.50 -14.71
N ILE A 283 -24.69 24.50 -13.91
CA ILE A 283 -23.55 23.59 -14.09
C ILE A 283 -24.00 22.12 -13.96
N SER A 284 -24.93 21.85 -13.05
CA SER A 284 -25.50 20.51 -12.85
C SER A 284 -26.52 20.10 -13.93
N ARG A 285 -26.79 20.91 -14.96
CA ARG A 285 -27.65 20.52 -16.10
C ARG A 285 -27.16 19.30 -16.88
N THR A 286 -25.90 18.87 -16.69
CA THR A 286 -25.39 17.58 -17.19
C THR A 286 -26.23 16.38 -16.72
N ILE A 287 -26.98 16.51 -15.63
CA ILE A 287 -27.97 15.54 -15.18
C ILE A 287 -29.06 15.27 -16.25
N LEU A 288 -29.38 16.26 -17.10
CA LEU A 288 -30.31 16.09 -18.22
C LEU A 288 -29.65 15.41 -19.43
N ALA A 289 -28.32 15.45 -19.51
CA ALA A 289 -27.53 14.87 -20.60
C ALA A 289 -27.12 13.41 -20.35
N GLN A 290 -27.75 12.75 -19.38
CA GLN A 290 -27.52 11.35 -19.09
C GLN A 290 -27.97 10.48 -20.27
N ARG A 291 -27.16 9.46 -20.59
CA ARG A 291 -27.44 8.48 -21.63
C ARG A 291 -28.80 7.83 -21.45
N HIS A 292 -29.12 7.49 -20.20
CA HIS A 292 -30.48 7.14 -19.77
C HIS A 292 -31.03 8.26 -18.89
N PRO A 293 -32.15 8.89 -19.27
CA PRO A 293 -32.75 9.94 -18.47
C PRO A 293 -33.23 9.35 -17.14
N ALA A 294 -33.02 10.08 -16.05
CA ALA A 294 -33.65 9.78 -14.79
C ALA A 294 -35.18 9.87 -14.92
N LYS A 295 -35.88 9.08 -14.11
CA LYS A 295 -37.35 9.07 -14.08
C LYS A 295 -37.94 10.40 -13.62
N ALA A 296 -37.29 11.02 -12.65
CA ALA A 296 -37.67 12.30 -12.06
C ALA A 296 -36.42 13.00 -11.52
N ILE A 297 -36.45 14.33 -11.51
CA ILE A 297 -35.41 15.18 -10.94
C ILE A 297 -36.09 16.15 -9.99
N GLU A 298 -35.64 16.17 -8.74
CA GLU A 298 -36.17 17.03 -7.68
C GLU A 298 -35.06 17.90 -7.10
N TYR A 299 -35.40 19.12 -6.70
CA TYR A 299 -34.47 20.08 -6.11
C TYR A 299 -34.88 20.34 -4.66
N CYS A 300 -33.94 20.27 -3.73
CA CYS A 300 -34.20 20.60 -2.32
C CYS A 300 -32.98 21.23 -1.64
N SER A 301 -33.21 21.90 -0.51
CA SER A 301 -32.12 22.39 0.34
C SER A 301 -31.45 21.23 1.08
N SER A 302 -30.15 21.34 1.30
CA SER A 302 -29.41 20.38 2.14
C SER A 302 -29.88 20.39 3.60
N SER A 303 -30.58 21.46 4.01
CA SER A 303 -31.16 21.60 5.35
C SER A 303 -32.45 20.80 5.56
N ASP A 304 -33.15 20.40 4.50
CA ASP A 304 -34.34 19.53 4.57
C ASP A 304 -34.53 18.74 3.27
N VAL A 305 -34.15 17.46 3.28
CA VAL A 305 -34.22 16.56 2.13
C VAL A 305 -35.50 15.70 2.11
N SER A 306 -36.30 15.76 3.17
CA SER A 306 -37.50 14.93 3.35
C SER A 306 -38.51 15.11 2.22
N SER A 307 -38.75 16.36 1.83
CA SER A 307 -39.71 16.73 0.79
C SER A 307 -39.29 16.21 -0.58
N GLY A 308 -38.00 16.32 -0.92
CA GLY A 308 -37.44 15.82 -2.17
C GLY A 308 -37.57 14.31 -2.29
N PHE A 309 -37.20 13.55 -1.26
CA PHE A 309 -37.36 12.09 -1.27
C PHE A 309 -38.82 11.66 -1.39
N LYS A 310 -39.73 12.31 -0.66
CA LYS A 310 -41.17 12.03 -0.74
C LYS A 310 -41.72 12.30 -2.15
N SER A 311 -41.29 13.39 -2.80
CA SER A 311 -41.71 13.69 -4.18
C SER A 311 -41.23 12.62 -5.16
N LEU A 312 -39.96 12.22 -5.08
CA LEU A 312 -39.40 11.15 -5.92
C LEU A 312 -40.10 9.81 -5.68
N GLN A 313 -40.42 9.49 -4.43
CA GLN A 313 -41.19 8.29 -4.09
C GLN A 313 -42.59 8.30 -4.70
N LEU A 314 -43.32 9.42 -4.64
CA LEU A 314 -44.65 9.58 -5.25
C LEU A 314 -44.61 9.48 -6.78
N GLN A 315 -43.49 9.88 -7.40
CA GLN A 315 -43.23 9.69 -8.83
C GLN A 315 -42.82 8.24 -9.17
N GLY A 316 -42.76 7.35 -8.17
CA GLY A 316 -42.48 5.93 -8.33
C GLY A 316 -41.00 5.64 -8.61
N CYS A 317 -40.07 6.45 -8.10
CA CYS A 317 -38.65 6.13 -8.12
C CYS A 317 -38.36 4.99 -7.13
N SER A 318 -37.57 3.99 -7.56
CA SER A 318 -37.13 2.88 -6.71
C SER A 318 -35.82 3.18 -5.96
N SER A 319 -35.10 4.19 -6.42
CA SER A 319 -33.74 4.53 -6.04
C SER A 319 -33.49 6.00 -6.34
N VAL A 320 -32.55 6.62 -5.64
CA VAL A 320 -32.24 8.05 -5.77
C VAL A 320 -30.74 8.28 -5.77
N ILE A 321 -30.25 9.04 -6.77
CA ILE A 321 -28.89 9.57 -6.83
C ILE A 321 -28.91 11.02 -6.32
N PRO A 322 -28.26 11.35 -5.19
CA PRO A 322 -28.05 12.74 -4.79
C PRO A 322 -26.96 13.38 -5.66
N VAL A 323 -27.14 14.66 -5.98
CA VAL A 323 -26.10 15.48 -6.63
C VAL A 323 -26.07 16.86 -5.98
N LYS A 324 -24.90 17.33 -5.58
CA LYS A 324 -24.75 18.70 -5.07
C LYS A 324 -24.75 19.69 -6.24
N ALA A 325 -25.45 20.81 -6.11
CA ALA A 325 -25.42 21.87 -7.12
C ALA A 325 -23.97 22.33 -7.37
N GLY A 326 -23.58 22.39 -8.65
CA GLY A 326 -22.22 22.65 -9.10
C GLY A 326 -21.45 21.39 -9.51
N ASP A 327 -21.84 20.22 -9.00
CA ASP A 327 -21.25 18.95 -9.39
C ASP A 327 -21.93 18.38 -10.65
N ARG A 328 -21.27 17.40 -11.28
CA ARG A 328 -21.70 16.78 -12.53
C ARG A 328 -21.66 15.26 -12.44
N LEU A 329 -22.50 14.61 -13.23
CA LEU A 329 -22.47 13.16 -13.42
C LEU A 329 -21.83 12.81 -14.76
N ALA A 330 -21.09 11.70 -14.81
CA ALA A 330 -20.70 11.10 -16.08
C ALA A 330 -21.96 10.74 -16.90
N PRO A 331 -21.92 10.75 -18.25
CA PRO A 331 -23.11 10.48 -19.06
C PRO A 331 -23.76 9.11 -18.79
N SER A 332 -22.98 8.13 -18.34
CA SER A 332 -23.42 6.77 -18.02
C SER A 332 -23.67 6.53 -16.52
N ALA A 333 -23.70 7.57 -15.69
CA ALA A 333 -23.78 7.39 -14.24
C ALA A 333 -25.11 6.75 -13.82
N VAL A 334 -26.23 7.21 -14.38
CA VAL A 334 -27.56 6.74 -14.00
C VAL A 334 -27.75 5.24 -14.28
N ASP A 335 -27.42 4.76 -15.47
CA ASP A 335 -27.61 3.36 -15.84
C ASP A 335 -26.62 2.44 -15.13
N GLN A 336 -25.36 2.86 -14.97
CA GLN A 336 -24.37 2.07 -14.23
C GLN A 336 -24.71 1.94 -12.74
N LEU A 337 -25.11 3.04 -12.08
CA LEU A 337 -25.49 2.99 -10.67
C LEU A 337 -26.80 2.21 -10.46
N GLN A 338 -27.79 2.42 -11.32
CA GLN A 338 -29.04 1.66 -11.28
C GLN A 338 -28.77 0.15 -11.45
N ALA A 339 -27.76 -0.24 -12.23
CA ALA A 339 -27.40 -1.66 -12.42
C ALA A 339 -26.95 -2.37 -11.13
N LEU A 340 -26.44 -1.60 -10.17
CA LEU A 340 -26.00 -2.13 -8.88
C LEU A 340 -27.17 -2.35 -7.92
N MET A 341 -28.30 -1.68 -8.14
CA MET A 341 -29.50 -1.76 -7.31
C MET A 341 -30.33 -3.02 -7.60
N ILE A 342 -29.67 -4.17 -7.53
CA ILE A 342 -30.32 -5.48 -7.55
C ILE A 342 -31.03 -5.74 -6.21
N GLU A 343 -31.91 -6.74 -6.19
CA GLU A 343 -32.63 -7.14 -4.97
C GLU A 343 -31.67 -7.39 -3.80
N GLY A 344 -31.96 -6.76 -2.66
CA GLY A 344 -31.18 -6.86 -1.42
C GLY A 344 -29.95 -5.94 -1.33
N VAL A 345 -29.72 -5.04 -2.29
CA VAL A 345 -28.71 -3.96 -2.15
C VAL A 345 -29.37 -2.72 -1.59
N ASP A 346 -28.86 -2.24 -0.45
CA ASP A 346 -29.40 -1.05 0.21
C ASP A 346 -28.97 0.21 -0.55
N TRP A 347 -27.70 0.27 -0.91
CA TRP A 347 -27.13 1.38 -1.67
C TRP A 347 -25.81 0.98 -2.32
N ALA A 348 -25.38 1.79 -3.28
CA ALA A 348 -24.11 1.61 -3.96
C ALA A 348 -23.44 2.96 -4.19
N TYR A 349 -22.17 2.96 -4.55
CA TYR A 349 -21.45 4.18 -4.87
C TYR A 349 -20.37 3.95 -5.91
N GLY A 350 -20.05 5.00 -6.65
CA GLY A 350 -18.87 5.07 -7.51
C GLY A 350 -17.81 6.02 -6.96
N ASP A 351 -16.70 6.09 -7.69
CA ASP A 351 -15.61 7.01 -7.41
C ASP A 351 -15.93 8.42 -7.92
N CYS A 352 -15.17 9.38 -7.43
CA CYS A 352 -15.30 10.76 -7.88
C CYS A 352 -13.96 11.44 -8.09
N ASP A 353 -13.95 12.50 -8.88
CA ASP A 353 -12.80 13.37 -9.06
C ASP A 353 -13.24 14.84 -9.00
N CYS A 354 -12.36 15.76 -9.34
CA CYS A 354 -12.66 17.17 -9.52
C CYS A 354 -12.52 17.60 -10.97
N ASP A 355 -13.34 18.59 -11.34
CA ASP A 355 -13.10 19.40 -12.53
C ASP A 355 -11.85 20.27 -12.36
N GLY A 356 -10.97 20.25 -13.35
CA GLY A 356 -9.85 21.16 -13.47
C GLY A 356 -10.23 22.47 -14.17
N ILE A 357 -9.40 23.50 -13.98
CA ILE A 357 -9.64 24.86 -14.53
C ILE A 357 -9.74 24.87 -16.07
N ASN A 358 -9.03 23.98 -16.76
CA ASN A 358 -9.04 23.88 -18.23
C ASN A 358 -9.84 22.67 -18.74
N GLY A 359 -10.72 22.10 -17.91
CA GLY A 359 -11.56 20.95 -18.26
C GLY A 359 -10.88 19.57 -18.08
N GLN A 360 -9.61 19.52 -17.69
CA GLN A 360 -8.91 18.29 -17.32
C GLN A 360 -9.41 17.72 -15.99
N ARG A 361 -9.32 16.40 -15.79
CA ARG A 361 -9.71 15.75 -14.53
C ARG A 361 -8.59 15.79 -13.51
N THR A 362 -8.90 16.08 -12.24
CA THR A 362 -7.92 16.19 -11.15
C THR A 362 -8.43 15.59 -9.83
N ALA A 363 -7.53 15.42 -8.84
CA ALA A 363 -7.87 15.03 -7.47
C ALA A 363 -8.84 13.83 -7.35
N PRO A 364 -8.46 12.64 -7.86
CA PRO A 364 -9.30 11.47 -7.81
C PRO A 364 -9.45 10.92 -6.40
N TRP A 365 -10.69 10.65 -6.02
CA TRP A 365 -11.07 9.86 -4.86
C TRP A 365 -11.41 8.46 -5.35
N LEU A 366 -10.38 7.63 -5.42
CA LEU A 366 -10.46 6.20 -5.73
C LEU A 366 -10.70 5.46 -4.41
N LYS A 367 -11.95 5.04 -4.20
CA LYS A 367 -12.45 4.69 -2.86
C LYS A 367 -12.25 3.20 -2.56
N PRO A 368 -11.98 2.84 -1.29
CA PRO A 368 -12.04 1.44 -0.86
C PRO A 368 -13.49 0.96 -0.79
N ALA A 369 -13.69 -0.31 -0.43
CA ALA A 369 -14.99 -0.83 -0.01
C ALA A 369 -15.58 -0.03 1.17
N TRP A 370 -16.90 -0.11 1.33
CA TRP A 370 -17.63 0.61 2.37
C TRP A 370 -17.09 0.25 3.75
N ASP A 371 -16.72 1.29 4.48
CA ASP A 371 -16.25 1.20 5.85
C ASP A 371 -16.91 2.30 6.69
N ILE A 372 -17.71 1.88 7.66
CA ILE A 372 -18.38 2.80 8.57
C ILE A 372 -17.38 3.58 9.43
N ASP A 373 -16.23 2.98 9.76
CA ASP A 373 -15.19 3.63 10.56
C ASP A 373 -14.57 4.79 9.77
N LEU A 374 -14.26 4.53 8.50
CA LEU A 374 -13.82 5.55 7.56
C LEU A 374 -14.89 6.62 7.35
N PHE A 375 -16.16 6.26 7.14
CA PHE A 375 -17.26 7.22 6.96
C PHE A 375 -17.48 8.14 8.16
N ILE A 376 -17.36 7.59 9.37
CA ILE A 376 -17.44 8.36 10.61
C ILE A 376 -16.30 9.38 10.66
N GLY A 377 -15.07 8.94 10.35
CA GLY A 377 -13.91 9.82 10.27
C GLY A 377 -14.08 10.90 9.21
N GLU A 378 -14.53 10.52 8.02
CA GLU A 378 -14.76 11.42 6.87
C GLU A 378 -15.64 10.78 5.78
N ASP A 379 -16.58 11.56 5.22
CA ASP A 379 -17.48 11.05 4.19
C ASP A 379 -16.88 11.21 2.79
N ILE A 380 -16.27 10.11 2.34
CA ILE A 380 -15.79 9.97 0.96
C ILE A 380 -16.80 9.23 0.07
N PHE A 381 -17.91 8.70 0.61
CA PHE A 381 -18.76 7.73 -0.08
C PHE A 381 -19.97 8.37 -0.75
N SER A 382 -20.58 9.38 -0.13
CA SER A 382 -21.82 9.99 -0.63
C SER A 382 -21.72 10.61 -2.03
N PRO A 383 -20.61 11.26 -2.43
CA PRO A 383 -20.45 11.73 -3.81
C PRO A 383 -20.42 10.54 -4.79
N GLY A 384 -21.43 10.44 -5.65
CA GLY A 384 -21.58 9.29 -6.57
C GLY A 384 -22.32 8.10 -5.97
N ALA A 385 -23.05 8.27 -4.86
CA ALA A 385 -23.90 7.25 -4.29
C ALA A 385 -25.27 7.12 -5.00
N ILE A 386 -25.90 5.97 -4.85
CA ILE A 386 -27.30 5.70 -5.18
C ILE A 386 -27.93 4.95 -4.01
N PHE A 387 -29.08 5.42 -3.51
CA PHE A 387 -29.77 4.81 -2.39
C PHE A 387 -31.08 4.16 -2.83
N SER A 388 -31.36 2.94 -2.38
CA SER A 388 -32.69 2.33 -2.55
C SER A 388 -33.75 3.13 -1.82
N MET A 389 -34.99 3.10 -2.31
CA MET A 389 -36.10 3.72 -1.59
C MET A 389 -36.35 3.04 -0.23
N SER A 390 -36.02 1.76 -0.08
CA SER A 390 -36.07 1.05 1.20
C SER A 390 -35.09 1.63 2.23
N VAL A 391 -33.81 1.82 1.87
CA VAL A 391 -32.84 2.40 2.81
C VAL A 391 -33.15 3.87 3.11
N ILE A 392 -33.67 4.62 2.13
CA ILE A 392 -34.13 5.99 2.33
C ILE A 392 -35.23 6.04 3.38
N THR A 393 -36.25 5.19 3.22
CA THR A 393 -37.39 5.11 4.16
C THR A 393 -36.91 4.73 5.56
N ALA A 394 -36.06 3.70 5.66
CA ALA A 394 -35.49 3.27 6.94
C ALA A 394 -34.66 4.36 7.63
N ALA A 395 -33.83 5.08 6.88
CA ALA A 395 -33.04 6.19 7.41
C ALA A 395 -33.93 7.34 7.92
N ILE A 396 -35.00 7.68 7.18
CA ILE A 396 -35.98 8.69 7.61
C ILE A 396 -36.68 8.23 8.91
N ASP A 397 -37.12 6.98 8.97
CA ASP A 397 -37.82 6.43 10.15
C ASP A 397 -36.92 6.42 11.39
N LEU A 398 -35.63 6.10 11.24
CA LEU A 398 -34.65 6.13 12.34
C LEU A 398 -34.36 7.55 12.84
N THR A 399 -34.38 8.54 11.96
CA THR A 399 -33.92 9.91 12.29
C THR A 399 -35.06 10.83 12.74
N VAL A 400 -36.20 10.81 12.04
CA VAL A 400 -37.33 11.71 12.29
C VAL A 400 -38.10 11.30 13.55
N ASN A 401 -38.33 10.01 13.78
CA ASN A 401 -39.06 9.53 14.96
C ASN A 401 -38.28 9.72 16.27
N CYS A 402 -36.96 9.84 16.21
CA CYS A 402 -36.10 9.96 17.39
C CYS A 402 -35.93 11.40 17.90
N ARG A 403 -36.07 12.42 17.03
CA ARG A 403 -35.68 13.80 17.39
C ARG A 403 -36.83 14.78 17.60
N ASN A 404 -38.07 14.50 17.17
CA ASN A 404 -39.17 15.48 17.18
C ASN A 404 -38.84 16.82 16.46
N GLU A 405 -37.73 16.88 15.72
CA GLU A 405 -37.29 18.02 14.93
C GLU A 405 -37.78 17.78 13.50
N GLY A 406 -38.88 18.43 13.09
CA GLY A 406 -39.59 18.14 11.83
C GLY A 406 -38.85 18.41 10.52
N ARG A 407 -37.51 18.46 10.48
CA ARG A 407 -36.67 18.64 9.28
C ARG A 407 -35.47 17.69 9.29
N LEU A 408 -35.28 16.95 8.20
CA LEU A 408 -34.16 16.03 8.02
C LEU A 408 -33.08 16.67 7.15
N ASN A 409 -31.98 17.13 7.74
CA ASN A 409 -30.84 17.62 6.96
C ASN A 409 -30.05 16.46 6.33
N TRP A 410 -29.26 16.78 5.30
CA TRP A 410 -28.47 15.83 4.53
C TRP A 410 -27.51 14.97 5.36
N ASP A 411 -26.74 15.58 6.27
CA ASP A 411 -25.76 14.86 7.08
C ASP A 411 -26.46 13.86 8.04
N MET A 412 -27.62 14.25 8.59
CA MET A 412 -28.43 13.39 9.45
C MET A 412 -29.05 12.25 8.65
N PHE A 413 -29.51 12.50 7.42
CA PHE A 413 -29.97 11.45 6.52
C PHE A 413 -28.86 10.41 6.27
N LEU A 414 -27.64 10.86 5.93
CA LEU A 414 -26.50 9.96 5.71
C LEU A 414 -26.12 9.17 6.96
N ALA A 415 -26.14 9.81 8.14
CA ALA A 415 -25.98 9.12 9.41
C ALA A 415 -27.06 8.05 9.62
N GLY A 416 -28.32 8.33 9.27
CA GLY A 416 -29.42 7.37 9.28
C GLY A 416 -29.21 6.19 8.33
N VAL A 417 -28.69 6.45 7.12
CA VAL A 417 -28.32 5.39 6.15
C VAL A 417 -27.20 4.51 6.72
N ALA A 418 -26.16 5.11 7.29
CA ALA A 418 -25.06 4.37 7.90
C ALA A 418 -25.54 3.51 9.08
N LEU A 419 -26.41 4.04 9.95
CA LEU A 419 -27.02 3.29 11.05
C LEU A 419 -27.88 2.13 10.53
N SER A 420 -28.78 2.40 9.57
CA SER A 420 -29.62 1.38 8.93
C SER A 420 -28.78 0.26 8.33
N THR A 421 -27.71 0.63 7.61
CA THR A 421 -26.77 -0.33 7.01
C THR A 421 -26.11 -1.19 8.09
N ALA A 422 -25.69 -0.59 9.21
CA ALA A 422 -25.06 -1.32 10.31
C ALA A 422 -26.01 -2.29 11.02
N ILE A 423 -27.22 -1.86 11.38
CA ILE A 423 -28.18 -2.68 12.15
C ILE A 423 -28.81 -3.79 11.32
N ASN A 424 -29.04 -3.56 10.03
CA ASN A 424 -29.69 -4.52 9.14
C ASN A 424 -28.68 -5.41 8.38
N SER A 425 -27.38 -5.24 8.62
CA SER A 425 -26.33 -5.86 7.79
C SER A 425 -26.53 -5.55 6.29
N GLY A 426 -26.87 -4.30 6.02
CA GLY A 426 -27.20 -3.78 4.70
C GLY A 426 -26.07 -4.01 3.70
N ARG A 427 -26.43 -4.44 2.49
CA ARG A 427 -25.44 -4.71 1.45
C ARG A 427 -25.12 -3.43 0.69
N VAL A 428 -23.83 -3.08 0.68
CA VAL A 428 -23.29 -1.93 -0.06
C VAL A 428 -22.40 -2.43 -1.19
N LEU A 429 -22.55 -1.86 -2.38
CA LEU A 429 -21.69 -2.19 -3.54
C LEU A 429 -20.85 -0.98 -3.97
N HIS A 430 -19.60 -1.25 -4.33
CA HIS A 430 -18.69 -0.27 -4.93
C HIS A 430 -18.53 -0.55 -6.42
N LEU A 431 -18.69 0.50 -7.22
CA LEU A 431 -18.32 0.53 -8.63
C LEU A 431 -16.98 1.27 -8.75
N PRO A 432 -15.86 0.59 -9.08
CA PRO A 432 -14.54 1.21 -9.21
C PRO A 432 -14.42 2.03 -10.51
N ARG A 433 -15.32 3.00 -10.68
CA ARG A 433 -15.46 3.89 -11.83
C ARG A 433 -15.71 5.30 -11.32
N VAL A 434 -15.03 6.25 -11.95
CA VAL A 434 -15.23 7.67 -11.69
C VAL A 434 -16.45 8.15 -12.47
N ILE A 435 -17.59 8.21 -11.79
CA ILE A 435 -18.91 8.53 -12.37
C ILE A 435 -19.48 9.85 -11.85
N TYR A 436 -18.83 10.45 -10.86
CA TYR A 436 -19.22 11.69 -10.23
C TYR A 436 -18.07 12.70 -10.27
N HIS A 437 -18.35 13.92 -10.66
CA HIS A 437 -17.35 14.96 -10.87
C HIS A 437 -17.69 16.16 -9.98
N ARG A 438 -16.82 16.41 -9.00
CA ARG A 438 -16.94 17.50 -8.05
C ARG A 438 -16.55 18.82 -8.71
N ALA A 439 -17.20 19.90 -8.30
CA ALA A 439 -16.87 21.24 -8.73
C ALA A 439 -15.41 21.59 -8.41
N ASN A 440 -14.77 22.36 -9.30
CA ASN A 440 -13.37 22.78 -9.17
C ASN A 440 -13.07 23.66 -7.93
N SER A 441 -14.11 24.22 -7.31
CA SER A 441 -14.04 25.07 -6.12
C SER A 441 -13.93 24.26 -4.82
N LEU A 442 -14.16 22.94 -4.88
CA LEU A 442 -14.09 22.07 -3.73
C LEU A 442 -12.65 21.63 -3.44
N ALA A 443 -12.38 21.37 -2.16
CA ALA A 443 -11.06 20.94 -1.74
C ALA A 443 -10.64 19.62 -2.43
N PRO A 444 -9.36 19.50 -2.84
CA PRO A 444 -8.88 18.30 -3.52
C PRO A 444 -8.85 17.08 -2.58
N SER A 445 -8.57 17.30 -1.29
CA SER A 445 -8.56 16.27 -0.25
C SER A 445 -9.72 16.45 0.75
N PRO A 446 -10.35 15.37 1.23
CA PRO A 446 -11.35 15.44 2.31
C PRO A 446 -10.83 16.10 3.59
N ALA A 447 -9.55 15.93 3.92
CA ALA A 447 -8.92 16.52 5.10
C ALA A 447 -8.85 18.06 5.06
N GLU A 448 -8.97 18.65 3.87
CA GLU A 448 -8.94 20.09 3.61
C GLU A 448 -10.34 20.66 3.35
N ASP A 449 -11.37 19.81 3.26
CA ASP A 449 -12.73 20.21 2.89
C ASP A 449 -13.49 20.70 4.13
N PRO A 450 -13.77 22.01 4.29
CA PRO A 450 -14.44 22.52 5.48
C PRO A 450 -15.88 21.98 5.57
N LYS A 451 -16.16 21.19 6.61
CA LYS A 451 -17.49 20.57 6.80
C LYS A 451 -18.44 21.47 7.60
N PRO A 452 -19.74 21.43 7.31
CA PRO A 452 -20.72 22.13 8.13
C PRO A 452 -20.79 21.53 9.53
N SER A 453 -21.11 22.36 10.53
CA SER A 453 -21.23 21.91 11.92
C SER A 453 -22.36 20.87 12.14
N SER A 454 -23.29 20.76 11.19
CA SER A 454 -24.33 19.72 11.14
C SER A 454 -23.75 18.31 11.01
N ARG A 455 -22.67 18.12 10.24
CA ARG A 455 -22.03 16.83 10.08
C ARG A 455 -21.59 16.27 11.42
N ARG A 456 -20.90 17.09 12.20
CA ARG A 456 -20.40 16.69 13.51
C ARG A 456 -21.53 16.23 14.45
N LYS A 457 -22.64 16.96 14.50
CA LYS A 457 -23.82 16.59 15.31
C LYS A 457 -24.51 15.32 14.82
N SER A 458 -24.48 15.06 13.51
CA SER A 458 -25.09 13.87 12.90
C SER A 458 -24.25 12.62 13.17
N ILE A 459 -22.93 12.75 13.12
CA ILE A 459 -22.00 11.67 13.49
C ILE A 459 -22.04 11.38 15.00
N ASP A 460 -22.18 12.42 15.84
CA ASP A 460 -22.39 12.25 17.29
C ASP A 460 -23.61 11.36 17.57
N TRP A 461 -24.72 11.64 16.89
CA TRP A 461 -25.94 10.82 16.97
C TRP A 461 -25.77 9.40 16.45
N LEU A 462 -25.10 9.21 15.30
CA LEU A 462 -24.82 7.89 14.75
C LEU A 462 -24.03 7.05 15.75
N VAL A 463 -22.95 7.63 16.29
CA VAL A 463 -22.04 6.95 17.21
C VAL A 463 -22.73 6.63 18.53
N GLN A 464 -23.52 7.55 19.10
CA GLN A 464 -24.34 7.29 20.30
C GLN A 464 -25.43 6.24 20.05
N SER A 465 -25.95 6.13 18.83
CA SER A 465 -26.90 5.08 18.46
C SER A 465 -26.25 3.71 18.34
N LEU A 466 -24.96 3.66 17.97
CA LEU A 466 -24.16 2.43 17.97
C LEU A 466 -23.68 2.04 19.38
N SER A 467 -23.36 3.04 20.21
CA SER A 467 -22.88 2.88 21.57
C SER A 467 -23.16 4.15 22.38
N SER A 468 -24.08 4.08 23.34
CA SER A 468 -24.64 5.25 24.05
C SER A 468 -23.62 6.15 24.76
N GLU A 469 -22.49 5.60 25.19
CA GLU A 469 -21.44 6.33 25.91
C GLU A 469 -20.29 6.80 25.01
N ALA A 470 -20.33 6.47 23.72
CA ALA A 470 -19.29 6.89 22.79
C ALA A 470 -19.39 8.40 22.51
N THR A 471 -18.23 9.06 22.48
CA THR A 471 -18.13 10.47 22.12
C THR A 471 -17.35 10.62 20.84
N VAL A 472 -17.57 11.72 20.15
CA VAL A 472 -16.81 12.06 18.95
C VAL A 472 -15.93 13.26 19.29
N ASP A 473 -14.78 13.44 18.64
CA ASP A 473 -13.92 14.63 18.69
C ASP A 473 -13.51 15.04 17.27
N HIS A 474 -12.95 16.24 17.12
CA HIS A 474 -12.21 16.58 15.90
C HIS A 474 -10.79 16.04 15.99
N VAL A 475 -10.22 15.63 14.86
CA VAL A 475 -8.80 15.26 14.81
C VAL A 475 -7.96 16.54 14.96
N VAL A 476 -6.94 16.49 15.82
CA VAL A 476 -6.03 17.63 16.03
C VAL A 476 -5.30 17.94 14.73
N GLY A 477 -5.27 19.22 14.33
CA GLY A 477 -4.69 19.65 13.05
C GLY A 477 -5.60 19.47 11.82
N TYR A 478 -6.66 18.66 11.95
CA TYR A 478 -7.61 18.38 10.86
C TYR A 478 -9.07 18.54 11.31
N PRO A 479 -9.59 19.78 11.43
CA PRO A 479 -10.95 20.04 11.89
C PRO A 479 -12.06 19.39 11.03
N SER A 480 -11.78 19.04 9.78
CA SER A 480 -12.74 18.35 8.92
C SER A 480 -12.88 16.86 9.25
N LEU A 481 -11.85 16.25 9.87
CA LEU A 481 -11.81 14.85 10.23
C LEU A 481 -12.32 14.63 11.66
N LEU A 482 -12.96 13.50 11.89
CA LEU A 482 -13.52 13.13 13.19
C LEU A 482 -12.82 11.90 13.79
N ARG A 483 -12.74 11.89 15.12
CA ARG A 483 -12.31 10.74 15.94
C ARG A 483 -13.48 10.27 16.78
N VAL A 484 -13.62 8.96 16.99
CA VAL A 484 -14.52 8.42 18.02
C VAL A 484 -13.71 7.97 19.22
N ARG A 485 -14.20 8.25 20.42
CA ARG A 485 -13.78 7.61 21.66
C ARG A 485 -14.85 6.62 22.07
N TRP A 486 -14.58 5.34 21.84
CA TRP A 486 -15.46 4.26 22.26
C TRP A 486 -15.35 4.04 23.77
N PRO A 487 -16.46 3.69 24.44
CA PRO A 487 -16.43 3.53 25.89
C PRO A 487 -15.59 2.30 26.28
N LEU A 488 -14.95 2.43 27.43
CA LEU A 488 -14.30 1.31 28.11
C LEU A 488 -15.18 0.90 29.30
N PRO A 489 -15.25 -0.40 29.63
CA PRO A 489 -15.93 -0.85 30.83
C PRO A 489 -15.23 -0.32 32.08
N GLU A 490 -16.00 -0.12 33.15
CA GLU A 490 -15.47 0.30 34.46
C GLU A 490 -14.34 -0.63 34.94
N VAL A 491 -14.52 -1.95 34.74
CA VAL A 491 -13.47 -2.94 34.96
C VAL A 491 -12.84 -3.29 33.62
N LEU A 492 -11.61 -2.83 33.41
CA LEU A 492 -10.86 -3.12 32.20
C LEU A 492 -10.58 -4.63 32.06
N PRO A 493 -10.78 -5.21 30.86
CA PRO A 493 -10.49 -6.62 30.62
C PRO A 493 -8.99 -6.89 30.76
N ARG A 494 -8.60 -8.09 31.18
CA ARG A 494 -7.17 -8.41 31.26
C ARG A 494 -6.55 -8.49 29.86
N VAL A 495 -5.39 -7.87 29.66
CA VAL A 495 -4.59 -7.99 28.43
C VAL A 495 -3.29 -8.72 28.75
N THR A 496 -2.93 -9.72 27.94
CA THR A 496 -1.60 -10.33 27.99
C THR A 496 -0.73 -9.76 26.88
N ILE A 497 0.32 -9.04 27.24
CA ILE A 497 1.34 -8.50 26.34
C ILE A 497 2.45 -9.54 26.20
N MET A 498 2.72 -9.97 24.96
CA MET A 498 3.66 -11.03 24.62
C MET A 498 4.85 -10.40 23.89
N ILE A 499 6.04 -10.49 24.49
CA ILE A 499 7.26 -9.83 24.02
C ILE A 499 8.34 -10.87 23.76
N PRO A 500 8.52 -11.36 22.52
CA PRO A 500 9.63 -12.23 22.18
C PRO A 500 10.94 -11.45 22.16
N THR A 501 12.00 -12.03 22.71
CA THR A 501 13.30 -11.36 22.80
C THR A 501 14.47 -12.33 22.69
N ARG A 502 15.61 -11.80 22.27
CA ARG A 502 16.92 -12.47 22.33
C ARG A 502 17.99 -11.40 22.46
N ASP A 503 18.67 -11.36 23.60
CA ASP A 503 19.68 -10.36 23.93
C ASP A 503 19.17 -8.90 23.75
N GLN A 504 20.07 -7.96 23.43
CA GLN A 504 19.75 -6.54 23.20
C GLN A 504 18.96 -5.88 24.35
N VAL A 505 19.47 -6.06 25.57
CA VAL A 505 18.87 -5.54 26.81
C VAL A 505 18.41 -4.09 26.73
N ASP A 506 19.10 -3.22 25.98
CA ASP A 506 18.75 -1.79 25.90
C ASP A 506 17.41 -1.56 25.18
N LEU A 507 17.12 -2.31 24.11
CA LEU A 507 15.83 -2.29 23.43
C LEU A 507 14.75 -2.90 24.31
N LEU A 508 15.00 -4.11 24.83
CA LEU A 508 14.05 -4.82 25.69
C LEU A 508 13.67 -3.98 26.92
N ARG A 509 14.65 -3.35 27.56
CA ARG A 509 14.42 -2.47 28.72
C ARG A 509 13.59 -1.27 28.34
N THR A 510 13.88 -0.62 27.21
CA THR A 510 13.08 0.53 26.73
C THR A 510 11.61 0.13 26.53
N CYS A 511 11.37 -1.01 25.89
CA CYS A 511 10.03 -1.55 25.67
C CYS A 511 9.32 -1.90 26.98
N VAL A 512 9.94 -2.74 27.83
CA VAL A 512 9.31 -3.26 29.05
C VAL A 512 9.10 -2.17 30.10
N GLU A 513 10.05 -1.25 30.29
CA GLU A 513 9.83 -0.12 31.20
C GLU A 513 8.75 0.83 30.68
N GLY A 514 8.63 1.01 29.36
CA GLY A 514 7.52 1.75 28.77
C GLY A 514 6.17 1.07 29.02
N VAL A 515 6.11 -0.26 28.86
CA VAL A 515 4.90 -1.05 29.16
C VAL A 515 4.53 -0.97 30.64
N LEU A 516 5.48 -1.13 31.54
CA LEU A 516 5.22 -1.19 32.99
C LEU A 516 5.05 0.19 33.63
N GLY A 517 5.73 1.23 33.12
CA GLY A 517 5.80 2.55 33.73
C GLY A 517 5.02 3.64 32.99
N ASN A 518 4.84 3.51 31.68
CA ASN A 518 4.27 4.57 30.82
C ASN A 518 2.97 4.15 30.12
N THR A 519 2.39 3.00 30.47
CA THR A 519 1.09 2.56 29.93
C THR A 519 -0.01 2.75 30.97
N ASP A 520 -1.01 3.56 30.65
CA ASP A 520 -2.20 3.78 31.49
C ASP A 520 -3.18 2.60 31.32
N TYR A 521 -2.85 1.45 31.91
CA TYR A 521 -3.68 0.25 31.89
C TYR A 521 -3.39 -0.68 33.08
N ASP A 522 -4.30 -0.76 34.05
CA ASP A 522 -4.00 -1.46 35.31
C ASP A 522 -4.08 -3.00 35.22
N ASN A 523 -4.91 -3.55 34.33
CA ASN A 523 -5.17 -4.99 34.25
C ASN A 523 -4.32 -5.68 33.16
N LEU A 524 -3.01 -5.60 33.28
CA LEU A 524 -2.07 -6.17 32.31
C LEU A 524 -1.30 -7.37 32.86
N GLU A 525 -0.99 -8.32 31.98
CA GLU A 525 -0.04 -9.42 32.18
C GLU A 525 1.07 -9.27 31.14
N VAL A 526 2.33 -9.35 31.55
CA VAL A 526 3.47 -9.32 30.63
C VAL A 526 4.12 -10.69 30.62
N ILE A 527 4.26 -11.27 29.42
CA ILE A 527 5.01 -12.49 29.17
C ILE A 527 6.16 -12.14 28.23
N ILE A 528 7.39 -12.29 28.72
CA ILE A 528 8.60 -12.17 27.92
C ILE A 528 9.01 -13.55 27.47
N ILE A 529 9.09 -13.77 26.15
CA ILE A 529 9.51 -15.05 25.59
C ILE A 529 11.00 -14.98 25.28
N ASP A 530 11.81 -15.54 26.16
CA ASP A 530 13.27 -15.55 26.00
C ASP A 530 13.68 -16.63 25.00
N ASN A 531 14.07 -16.21 23.79
CA ASN A 531 14.53 -17.08 22.73
C ASN A 531 16.05 -17.33 22.80
N ASP A 532 16.47 -17.93 23.91
CA ASP A 532 17.84 -18.37 24.16
C ASP A 532 18.85 -17.20 24.21
N SER A 533 18.54 -16.19 25.04
CA SER A 533 19.48 -15.10 25.34
C SER A 533 20.75 -15.63 26.01
N THR A 534 21.88 -15.05 25.63
CA THR A 534 23.22 -15.45 26.11
C THR A 534 24.01 -14.29 26.70
N ASP A 535 23.60 -13.04 26.42
CA ASP A 535 24.19 -11.86 27.00
C ASP A 535 23.86 -11.77 28.50
N SER A 536 24.93 -11.72 29.30
CA SER A 536 24.84 -11.62 30.76
C SER A 536 24.00 -10.45 31.27
N ARG A 537 24.00 -9.30 30.56
CA ARG A 537 23.19 -8.14 30.96
C ARG A 537 21.71 -8.39 30.72
N THR A 538 21.38 -9.03 29.59
CA THR A 538 20.01 -9.44 29.28
C THR A 538 19.49 -10.46 30.30
N LEU A 539 20.26 -11.51 30.59
CA LEU A 539 19.89 -12.53 31.60
C LEU A 539 19.69 -11.93 33.00
N ALA A 540 20.55 -11.01 33.41
CA ALA A 540 20.41 -10.29 34.68
C ALA A 540 19.12 -9.45 34.71
N TYR A 541 18.79 -8.78 33.61
CA TYR A 541 17.56 -8.00 33.51
C TYR A 541 16.30 -8.88 33.49
N LEU A 542 16.31 -10.02 32.80
CA LEU A 542 15.20 -10.97 32.84
C LEU A 542 14.94 -11.48 34.27
N SER A 543 16.01 -11.75 35.02
CA SER A 543 15.91 -12.15 36.44
C SER A 543 15.35 -11.02 37.32
N GLU A 544 15.73 -9.77 37.05
CA GLU A 544 15.16 -8.59 37.70
C GLU A 544 13.65 -8.46 37.43
N LEU A 545 13.23 -8.65 36.17
CA LEU A 545 11.83 -8.59 35.76
C LEU A 545 10.98 -9.69 36.39
N GLU A 546 11.50 -10.92 36.49
CA GLU A 546 10.82 -12.02 37.19
C GLU A 546 10.54 -11.64 38.66
N SER A 547 11.50 -10.99 39.33
CA SER A 547 11.30 -10.50 40.71
C SER A 547 10.24 -9.39 40.83
N ARG A 548 9.92 -8.70 39.73
CA ARG A 548 8.85 -7.70 39.62
C ARG A 548 7.50 -8.30 39.23
N GLY A 549 7.41 -9.63 39.08
CA GLY A 549 6.18 -10.33 38.72
C GLY A 549 5.92 -10.42 37.21
N VAL A 550 6.91 -10.15 36.37
CA VAL A 550 6.83 -10.41 34.91
C VAL A 550 7.08 -11.89 34.65
N ASN A 551 6.26 -12.50 33.81
CA ASN A 551 6.43 -13.91 33.46
C ASN A 551 7.53 -14.06 32.39
N ILE A 552 8.58 -14.81 32.69
CA ILE A 552 9.62 -15.14 31.72
C ILE A 552 9.38 -16.56 31.21
N LEU A 553 9.19 -16.71 29.89
CA LEU A 553 8.93 -17.98 29.23
C LEU A 553 10.14 -18.40 28.38
N PRO A 554 10.92 -19.41 28.79
CA PRO A 554 12.05 -19.89 28.00
C PRO A 554 11.59 -20.56 26.70
N HIS A 555 12.28 -20.25 25.59
CA HIS A 555 12.11 -20.87 24.28
C HIS A 555 13.47 -21.20 23.63
N PRO A 556 14.15 -22.27 24.08
CA PRO A 556 15.48 -22.66 23.60
C PRO A 556 15.42 -23.41 22.25
N HIS A 557 14.85 -22.78 21.23
CA HIS A 557 14.69 -23.31 19.87
C HIS A 557 15.15 -22.28 18.84
N PRO A 558 15.42 -22.69 17.58
CA PRO A 558 15.66 -21.73 16.51
C PRO A 558 14.53 -20.71 16.40
N PHE A 559 14.89 -19.45 16.14
CA PHE A 559 13.91 -18.38 16.07
C PHE A 559 12.83 -18.66 15.01
N ASN A 560 11.58 -18.63 15.46
CA ASN A 560 10.38 -18.77 14.67
C ASN A 560 9.33 -17.86 15.33
N TYR A 561 8.99 -16.75 14.67
CA TYR A 561 8.18 -15.68 15.27
C TYR A 561 6.75 -16.16 15.61
N PRO A 562 6.06 -16.91 14.73
CA PRO A 562 4.83 -17.60 15.09
C PRO A 562 4.97 -18.52 16.31
N ALA A 563 5.96 -19.42 16.33
CA ALA A 563 6.07 -20.44 17.37
C ALA A 563 6.30 -19.84 18.78
N VAL A 564 7.11 -18.78 18.88
CA VAL A 564 7.33 -18.10 20.17
C VAL A 564 6.04 -17.46 20.70
N ASN A 565 5.26 -16.84 19.81
CA ASN A 565 4.00 -16.18 20.18
C ASN A 565 2.87 -17.19 20.43
N ASN A 566 2.75 -18.26 19.63
CA ASN A 566 1.79 -19.34 19.82
C ASN A 566 1.95 -19.96 21.22
N ARG A 567 3.20 -20.26 21.63
CA ARG A 567 3.50 -20.82 22.95
C ARG A 567 3.12 -19.86 24.09
N ALA A 568 3.35 -18.56 23.93
CA ALA A 568 2.92 -17.58 24.92
C ALA A 568 1.39 -17.46 25.00
N ALA A 569 0.70 -17.52 23.86
CA ALA A 569 -0.76 -17.46 23.80
C ALA A 569 -1.44 -18.62 24.53
N GLU A 570 -0.84 -19.81 24.53
CA GLU A 570 -1.34 -20.99 25.25
C GLU A 570 -1.42 -20.76 26.77
N VAL A 571 -0.38 -20.13 27.34
CA VAL A 571 -0.28 -19.88 28.78
C VAL A 571 -0.85 -18.51 29.21
N ALA A 572 -1.08 -17.61 28.24
CA ALA A 572 -1.68 -16.30 28.48
C ALA A 572 -3.06 -16.39 29.13
N THR A 573 -3.34 -15.49 30.06
CA THR A 573 -4.59 -15.47 30.84
C THR A 573 -5.50 -14.30 30.51
N GLY A 574 -5.04 -13.35 29.70
CA GLY A 574 -5.79 -12.19 29.24
C GLY A 574 -6.96 -12.57 28.35
N ARG A 575 -8.01 -11.74 28.39
CA ARG A 575 -9.11 -11.78 27.41
C ARG A 575 -8.58 -11.42 26.02
N PHE A 576 -7.63 -10.49 25.96
CA PHE A 576 -6.96 -10.08 24.74
C PHE A 576 -5.48 -10.45 24.80
N LEU A 577 -4.93 -10.79 23.64
CA LEU A 577 -3.50 -10.97 23.41
C LEU A 577 -2.98 -9.74 22.67
N CYS A 578 -1.88 -9.17 23.16
CA CYS A 578 -1.14 -8.11 22.48
C CYS A 578 0.21 -8.67 22.01
N LEU A 579 0.36 -8.88 20.71
CA LEU A 579 1.67 -9.13 20.09
C LEU A 579 2.46 -7.81 20.14
N LEU A 580 3.65 -7.83 20.73
CA LEU A 580 4.48 -6.63 20.86
C LEU A 580 5.95 -6.99 20.64
N ASN A 581 6.60 -6.38 19.66
CA ASN A 581 8.05 -6.57 19.48
C ASN A 581 8.85 -5.91 20.61
N ASN A 582 10.04 -6.45 20.92
CA ASN A 582 10.89 -5.96 22.00
C ASN A 582 11.61 -4.63 21.71
N ASP A 583 11.49 -4.10 20.50
CA ASP A 583 12.06 -2.84 20.02
C ASP A 583 10.99 -1.76 19.77
N ILE A 584 9.85 -1.89 20.45
CA ILE A 584 8.81 -0.87 20.55
C ILE A 584 9.10 0.08 21.70
N GLU A 585 8.96 1.38 21.46
CA GLU A 585 8.99 2.43 22.46
C GLU A 585 7.59 3.06 22.62
N ILE A 586 7.13 3.12 23.87
CA ILE A 586 5.83 3.71 24.24
C ILE A 586 5.97 5.22 24.33
N ILE A 587 5.24 5.96 23.47
CA ILE A 587 5.25 7.43 23.44
C ILE A 587 3.91 8.07 23.82
N GLU A 588 2.80 7.33 23.73
CA GLU A 588 1.47 7.75 24.16
C GLU A 588 1.00 6.80 25.26
N ASN A 589 0.53 7.32 26.40
CA ASN A 589 0.22 6.48 27.56
C ASN A 589 -1.10 5.71 27.45
N ASP A 590 -2.06 6.22 26.67
CA ASP A 590 -3.40 5.65 26.47
C ASP A 590 -3.48 4.68 25.30
N TRP A 591 -2.34 4.36 24.66
CA TRP A 591 -2.26 3.49 23.47
C TRP A 591 -3.03 2.18 23.63
N LEU A 592 -2.87 1.49 24.76
CA LEU A 592 -3.51 0.19 24.99
C LEU A 592 -5.02 0.34 25.26
N LYS A 593 -5.43 1.42 25.93
CA LYS A 593 -6.85 1.77 26.12
C LYS A 593 -7.52 2.02 24.77
N GLU A 594 -6.87 2.74 23.87
CA GLU A 594 -7.36 2.94 22.50
C GLU A 594 -7.53 1.59 21.78
N LEU A 595 -6.50 0.73 21.74
CA LEU A 595 -6.59 -0.58 21.09
C LEU A 595 -7.71 -1.45 21.70
N VAL A 596 -7.84 -1.50 23.02
CA VAL A 596 -8.88 -2.27 23.72
C VAL A 596 -10.27 -1.72 23.42
N SER A 597 -10.44 -0.39 23.38
CA SER A 597 -11.73 0.22 23.07
C SER A 597 -12.24 -0.18 21.68
N GLN A 598 -11.32 -0.31 20.72
CA GLN A 598 -11.64 -0.78 19.37
C GLN A 598 -11.90 -2.30 19.36
N ALA A 599 -11.08 -3.10 20.05
CA ALA A 599 -11.18 -4.56 20.07
C ALA A 599 -12.42 -5.08 20.82
N LEU A 600 -13.00 -4.28 21.73
CA LEU A 600 -14.26 -4.60 22.41
C LEU A 600 -15.48 -4.48 21.48
N ARG A 601 -15.35 -3.82 20.33
CA ARG A 601 -16.47 -3.59 19.42
C ARG A 601 -16.90 -4.90 18.74
N PRO A 602 -18.21 -5.10 18.51
CA PRO A 602 -18.71 -6.30 17.86
C PRO A 602 -18.09 -6.56 16.48
N GLY A 603 -17.62 -7.79 16.27
CA GLY A 603 -17.06 -8.25 15.00
C GLY A 603 -15.65 -7.77 14.69
N VAL A 604 -14.91 -7.20 15.66
CA VAL A 604 -13.49 -6.87 15.50
C VAL A 604 -12.64 -8.06 15.93
N GLY A 605 -11.78 -8.54 15.03
CA GLY A 605 -10.89 -9.67 15.26
C GLY A 605 -9.43 -9.29 15.54
N ALA A 606 -8.98 -8.11 15.07
CA ALA A 606 -7.70 -7.55 15.50
C ALA A 606 -7.66 -6.03 15.32
N VAL A 607 -6.78 -5.38 16.07
CA VAL A 607 -6.52 -3.94 16.02
C VAL A 607 -5.02 -3.68 16.00
N GLY A 608 -4.55 -2.88 15.04
CA GLY A 608 -3.16 -2.46 14.92
C GLY A 608 -2.96 -1.00 15.30
N ALA A 609 -1.82 -0.71 15.92
CA ALA A 609 -1.36 0.62 16.24
C ALA A 609 -0.73 1.33 15.03
N LYS A 610 -0.57 2.65 15.09
CA LYS A 610 0.29 3.39 14.18
C LYS A 610 1.73 3.32 14.68
N LEU A 611 2.61 2.75 13.87
CA LEU A 611 4.04 2.67 14.21
C LEU A 611 4.82 3.70 13.42
N LEU A 612 5.73 4.37 14.12
CA LEU A 612 6.61 5.38 13.57
C LEU A 612 8.06 4.86 13.57
N TRP A 613 8.79 5.25 12.54
CA TRP A 613 10.24 5.28 12.60
C TRP A 613 10.70 6.32 13.63
N ALA A 614 11.89 6.16 14.19
CA ALA A 614 12.47 7.13 15.14
C ALA A 614 12.60 8.55 14.56
N ASN A 615 12.61 8.70 13.23
CA ASN A 615 12.63 9.99 12.54
C ASN A 615 11.24 10.64 12.36
N GLY A 616 10.18 10.03 12.92
CA GLY A 616 8.80 10.53 12.84
C GLY A 616 8.08 10.22 11.53
N MET A 617 8.67 9.45 10.61
CA MET A 617 7.95 8.92 9.45
C MET A 617 7.05 7.77 9.87
N VAL A 618 5.90 7.62 9.23
CA VAL A 618 5.03 6.46 9.45
C VAL A 618 5.72 5.21 8.91
N GLN A 619 5.82 4.18 9.73
CA GLN A 619 6.30 2.85 9.35
C GLN A 619 5.14 1.87 9.13
N HIS A 620 4.08 2.00 9.94
CA HIS A 620 2.90 1.16 9.82
C HIS A 620 1.64 2.01 9.92
N GLY A 621 1.09 2.33 8.75
CA GLY A 621 -0.23 2.91 8.59
C GLY A 621 -1.31 1.88 8.26
N GLY A 622 -1.12 0.59 8.53
CA GLY A 622 -1.88 -0.53 7.97
C GLY A 622 -1.08 -1.33 6.92
N VAL A 623 -1.58 -2.49 6.50
CA VAL A 623 -0.97 -3.32 5.45
C VAL A 623 -1.95 -3.52 4.30
N THR A 624 -1.46 -3.26 3.09
CA THR A 624 -2.14 -3.54 1.81
C THR A 624 -1.65 -4.87 1.24
N VAL A 625 -2.58 -5.73 0.85
CA VAL A 625 -2.31 -7.03 0.21
C VAL A 625 -2.38 -6.89 -1.31
N GLY A 626 -1.47 -7.56 -2.01
CA GLY A 626 -1.32 -7.58 -3.46
C GLY A 626 -0.18 -6.73 -4.03
N ILE A 627 0.50 -5.92 -3.21
CA ILE A 627 1.67 -5.13 -3.63
C ILE A 627 2.79 -6.07 -4.10
N ASN A 628 3.16 -6.01 -5.39
CA ASN A 628 4.03 -6.99 -6.08
C ASN A 628 3.62 -8.47 -5.86
N GLY A 629 2.31 -8.72 -5.73
CA GLY A 629 1.76 -10.04 -5.39
C GLY A 629 2.05 -10.49 -3.96
N LEU A 630 2.42 -9.59 -3.06
CA LEU A 630 2.73 -9.87 -1.65
C LEU A 630 1.92 -8.92 -0.77
N ALA A 631 2.54 -8.28 0.22
CA ALA A 631 1.92 -7.29 1.07
C ALA A 631 2.94 -6.19 1.41
N ALA A 632 2.47 -4.97 1.64
CA ALA A 632 3.34 -3.87 2.05
C ALA A 632 2.63 -2.95 3.05
N HIS A 633 3.43 -2.31 3.90
CA HIS A 633 2.96 -1.29 4.83
C HIS A 633 2.55 -0.02 4.07
N ALA A 634 1.43 0.57 4.48
CA ALA A 634 1.03 1.90 4.03
C ALA A 634 1.72 2.98 4.88
N GLY A 635 1.97 4.15 4.29
CA GLY A 635 2.46 5.33 5.01
C GLY A 635 3.98 5.53 5.06
N ASN A 636 4.81 4.61 4.52
CA ASN A 636 6.28 4.72 4.55
C ASN A 636 6.87 6.02 3.96
N ASN A 637 6.10 6.73 3.13
CA ASN A 637 6.46 8.02 2.54
C ASN A 637 5.69 9.20 3.16
N SER A 638 5.04 9.00 4.31
CA SER A 638 4.24 10.00 5.03
C SER A 638 4.85 10.33 6.37
N ALA A 639 4.92 11.61 6.71
CA ALA A 639 5.26 12.06 8.05
C ALA A 639 4.13 11.73 9.04
N ARG A 640 4.46 11.69 10.34
CA ARG A 640 3.51 11.46 11.45
C ARG A 640 2.21 12.25 11.30
N GLN A 641 2.30 13.52 10.92
CA GLN A 641 1.18 14.45 10.88
C GLN A 641 0.57 14.62 9.48
N ASP A 642 1.05 13.93 8.45
CA ASP A 642 0.45 14.04 7.11
C ASP A 642 -0.95 13.43 7.09
N ALA A 643 -1.89 14.07 6.39
CA ALA A 643 -3.23 13.52 6.18
C ALA A 643 -3.19 12.17 5.44
N GLY A 644 -2.20 11.98 4.56
CA GLY A 644 -2.12 10.85 3.65
C GLY A 644 -3.24 10.86 2.62
N TYR A 645 -3.38 9.76 1.89
CA TYR A 645 -4.42 9.60 0.87
C TYR A 645 -5.80 9.71 1.51
N LEU A 646 -6.61 10.66 1.05
CA LEU A 646 -7.98 10.92 1.54
C LEU A 646 -8.12 11.14 3.06
N GLY A 647 -7.06 11.58 3.75
CA GLY A 647 -7.07 11.74 5.21
C GLY A 647 -6.89 10.43 6.00
N MET A 648 -6.70 9.31 5.31
CA MET A 648 -6.67 7.97 5.91
C MET A 648 -5.57 7.79 6.95
N ASN A 649 -4.46 8.53 6.90
CA ASN A 649 -3.38 8.43 7.89
C ASN A 649 -3.76 9.02 9.27
N GLN A 650 -4.92 9.67 9.38
CA GLN A 650 -5.37 10.41 10.56
C GLN A 650 -6.73 9.97 11.08
N ILE A 651 -7.35 8.95 10.48
CA ILE A 651 -8.65 8.39 10.90
C ILE A 651 -8.60 6.86 11.03
N VAL A 652 -9.43 6.32 11.92
CA VAL A 652 -9.61 4.86 12.07
C VAL A 652 -10.22 4.31 10.80
N ARG A 653 -9.72 3.15 10.36
CA ARG A 653 -10.27 2.47 9.19
C ARG A 653 -10.02 0.98 9.25
N ARG A 654 -10.82 0.25 8.48
CA ARG A 654 -10.57 -1.16 8.17
C ARG A 654 -9.39 -1.30 7.22
N GLN A 655 -8.66 -2.39 7.41
CA GLN A 655 -7.56 -2.81 6.56
C GLN A 655 -7.66 -4.32 6.35
N SER A 656 -6.99 -4.84 5.33
CA SER A 656 -6.87 -6.29 5.16
C SER A 656 -5.94 -6.91 6.22
N SER A 657 -4.95 -6.15 6.68
CA SER A 657 -4.04 -6.59 7.73
C SER A 657 -3.42 -5.45 8.52
N VAL A 658 -2.95 -5.77 9.73
CA VAL A 658 -2.05 -4.98 10.55
C VAL A 658 -0.81 -5.80 10.90
N THR A 659 0.26 -5.17 11.39
CA THR A 659 1.51 -5.87 11.68
C THR A 659 1.54 -6.49 13.08
N GLY A 660 2.23 -7.63 13.23
CA GLY A 660 2.49 -8.27 14.52
C GLY A 660 3.39 -7.46 15.46
N ALA A 661 4.06 -6.41 14.98
CA ALA A 661 4.91 -5.56 15.83
C ALA A 661 4.13 -4.87 16.97
N CYS A 662 2.87 -4.52 16.74
CA CYS A 662 1.90 -4.16 17.78
C CYS A 662 0.48 -4.47 17.30
N MET A 663 -0.06 -5.61 17.73
CA MET A 663 -1.40 -6.09 17.36
C MET A 663 -2.14 -6.61 18.58
N LEU A 664 -3.34 -6.09 18.82
CA LEU A 664 -4.26 -6.60 19.82
C LEU A 664 -5.34 -7.49 19.17
N THR A 665 -5.55 -8.69 19.67
CA THR A 665 -6.55 -9.65 19.15
C THR A 665 -7.26 -10.38 20.31
N PRO A 666 -8.57 -10.68 20.20
CA PRO A 666 -9.25 -11.55 21.16
C PRO A 666 -8.54 -12.91 21.26
N ARG A 667 -8.30 -13.36 22.49
CA ARG A 667 -7.57 -14.62 22.73
C ARG A 667 -8.29 -15.83 22.15
N ASP A 668 -9.61 -15.86 22.23
CA ASP A 668 -10.44 -16.93 21.67
C ASP A 668 -10.32 -17.01 20.15
N VAL A 669 -10.37 -15.87 19.45
CA VAL A 669 -10.16 -15.80 17.99
C VAL A 669 -8.78 -16.34 17.60
N TYR A 670 -7.72 -15.90 18.29
CA TYR A 670 -6.36 -16.36 18.02
C TYR A 670 -6.22 -17.89 18.17
N LEU A 671 -6.74 -18.44 19.27
CA LEU A 671 -6.65 -19.86 19.56
C LEU A 671 -7.55 -20.72 18.65
N GLU A 672 -8.74 -20.25 18.30
CA GLU A 672 -9.65 -20.96 17.38
C GLU A 672 -9.03 -21.12 15.98
N LEU A 673 -8.23 -20.14 15.56
CA LEU A 673 -7.50 -20.19 14.30
C LEU A 673 -6.19 -21.01 14.37
N GLY A 674 -5.86 -21.58 15.53
CA GLY A 674 -4.60 -22.30 15.74
C GLY A 674 -3.37 -21.39 15.79
N GLY A 675 -3.56 -20.08 16.04
CA GLY A 675 -2.49 -19.09 16.08
C GLY A 675 -1.93 -18.74 14.69
N MET A 676 -0.67 -18.30 14.69
CA MET A 676 0.09 -17.99 13.46
C MET A 676 0.68 -19.27 12.84
N ASP A 677 0.80 -19.33 11.51
CA ASP A 677 1.39 -20.49 10.81
C ASP A 677 2.92 -20.53 10.99
N GLU A 678 3.36 -21.31 11.97
CA GLU A 678 4.77 -21.52 12.28
C GLU A 678 5.53 -22.43 11.30
N ASN A 679 4.82 -23.17 10.45
CA ASN A 679 5.45 -24.11 9.52
C ASN A 679 5.76 -23.45 8.18
N SER A 680 4.79 -22.72 7.63
CA SER A 680 4.88 -22.12 6.30
C SER A 680 5.48 -20.72 6.33
N LEU A 681 5.27 -19.98 7.42
CA LEU A 681 5.60 -18.55 7.56
C LEU A 681 6.41 -18.23 8.84
N PRO A 682 7.52 -18.94 9.10
CA PRO A 682 8.26 -18.83 10.36
C PRO A 682 8.83 -17.43 10.66
N ILE A 683 8.95 -16.55 9.66
CA ILE A 683 9.60 -15.23 9.81
C ILE A 683 8.80 -14.09 9.19
N ALA A 684 8.32 -14.24 7.96
CA ALA A 684 7.63 -13.17 7.22
C ALA A 684 6.17 -13.53 6.90
N PHE A 685 5.32 -12.51 6.76
CA PHE A 685 3.89 -12.61 6.40
C PHE A 685 2.97 -13.38 7.37
N ASN A 686 3.47 -13.85 8.51
CA ASN A 686 2.66 -14.59 9.49
C ASN A 686 1.53 -13.75 10.11
N ASP A 687 1.79 -12.46 10.36
CA ASP A 687 0.82 -11.48 10.83
C ASP A 687 -0.25 -11.20 9.77
N VAL A 688 0.17 -11.07 8.51
CA VAL A 688 -0.72 -10.88 7.36
C VAL A 688 -1.60 -12.11 7.15
N ASP A 689 -1.03 -13.31 7.15
CA ASP A 689 -1.77 -14.55 7.05
C ASP A 689 -2.81 -14.71 8.16
N LEU A 690 -2.44 -14.42 9.42
CA LEU A 690 -3.37 -14.44 10.54
C LEU A 690 -4.53 -13.45 10.32
N CYS A 691 -4.25 -12.21 9.92
CA CYS A 691 -5.29 -11.21 9.64
C CYS A 691 -6.23 -11.66 8.52
N MET A 692 -5.68 -12.24 7.45
CA MET A 692 -6.48 -12.75 6.33
C MET A 692 -7.39 -13.92 6.77
N ARG A 693 -6.89 -14.86 7.59
CA ARG A 693 -7.71 -15.92 8.19
C ARG A 693 -8.78 -15.41 9.17
N ILE A 694 -8.49 -14.34 9.92
CA ILE A 694 -9.49 -13.65 10.75
C ILE A 694 -10.60 -13.08 9.85
N CYS A 695 -10.24 -12.42 8.75
CA CYS A 695 -11.19 -11.88 7.77
C CYS A 695 -12.07 -12.98 7.14
N GLU A 696 -11.51 -14.17 6.85
CA GLU A 696 -12.28 -15.32 6.34
C GLU A 696 -13.37 -15.81 7.32
N ARG A 697 -13.25 -15.51 8.63
CA ARG A 697 -14.31 -15.75 9.63
C ARG A 697 -15.37 -14.65 9.68
N GLY A 698 -15.30 -13.65 8.80
CA GLY A 698 -16.22 -12.51 8.78
C GLY A 698 -15.91 -11.46 9.85
N LEU A 699 -14.76 -11.55 10.52
CA LEU A 699 -14.28 -10.57 11.48
C LEU A 699 -13.51 -9.45 10.78
N LYS A 700 -13.42 -8.29 11.42
CA LYS A 700 -12.79 -7.09 10.88
C LYS A 700 -11.41 -6.87 11.49
N ILE A 701 -10.48 -6.39 10.68
CA ILE A 701 -9.21 -5.85 11.13
C ILE A 701 -9.30 -4.34 11.10
N LEU A 702 -8.98 -3.70 12.21
CA LEU A 702 -8.94 -2.24 12.34
C LEU A 702 -7.51 -1.74 12.49
N TRP A 703 -7.24 -0.60 11.90
CA TRP A 703 -6.05 0.18 12.20
C TRP A 703 -6.49 1.51 12.82
N THR A 704 -5.86 1.89 13.93
CA THR A 704 -6.13 3.17 14.60
C THR A 704 -4.89 4.06 14.58
N PRO A 705 -5.01 5.32 14.10
CA PRO A 705 -3.93 6.31 14.21
C PRO A 705 -3.76 6.85 15.63
N PHE A 706 -4.64 6.47 16.56
CA PHE A 706 -4.71 7.07 17.89
C PHE A 706 -4.02 6.24 18.98
N ALA A 707 -3.42 5.11 18.60
CA ALA A 707 -2.42 4.41 19.39
C ALA A 707 -1.09 4.55 18.62
N GLU A 708 -0.26 5.53 19.02
CA GLU A 708 1.00 5.83 18.34
C GLU A 708 2.19 5.32 19.16
N LEU A 709 3.11 4.61 18.50
CA LEU A 709 4.30 4.00 19.09
C LEU A 709 5.49 4.17 18.15
N ILE A 710 6.72 4.14 18.68
CA ILE A 710 7.94 4.09 17.86
C ILE A 710 8.38 2.62 17.76
N HIS A 711 8.79 2.20 16.56
CA HIS A 711 9.37 0.88 16.34
C HIS A 711 10.77 1.04 15.73
N ALA A 712 11.80 0.71 16.51
CA ALA A 712 13.20 0.87 16.16
C ALA A 712 13.73 -0.28 15.26
N GLU A 713 12.93 -0.68 14.26
CA GLU A 713 13.17 -1.84 13.40
C GLU A 713 14.58 -1.81 12.76
N SER A 714 15.18 -3.00 12.58
CA SER A 714 16.54 -3.27 12.07
C SER A 714 17.68 -3.29 13.09
N ALA A 715 17.42 -3.06 14.38
CA ALA A 715 18.44 -3.23 15.42
C ALA A 715 18.75 -4.71 15.74
N SER A 716 17.78 -5.63 15.55
CA SER A 716 17.90 -7.04 15.98
C SER A 716 18.23 -8.07 14.91
N ARG A 717 17.75 -7.91 13.67
CA ARG A 717 17.70 -9.04 12.71
C ARG A 717 18.74 -9.06 11.59
N GLY A 718 19.37 -7.92 11.26
CA GLY A 718 20.26 -7.82 10.09
C GLY A 718 19.54 -8.14 8.76
N LYS A 719 20.25 -8.04 7.62
CA LYS A 719 19.68 -8.35 6.30
C LYS A 719 19.67 -9.87 6.05
N ASP A 720 18.69 -10.38 5.30
CA ASP A 720 18.65 -11.77 4.80
C ASP A 720 19.71 -11.97 3.69
N SER A 721 20.99 -11.99 4.08
CA SER A 721 22.12 -12.02 3.15
C SER A 721 22.72 -13.41 2.94
N THR A 722 22.31 -14.43 3.71
CA THR A 722 22.77 -15.81 3.55
C THR A 722 21.85 -16.60 2.62
N ALA A 723 22.41 -17.60 1.92
CA ALA A 723 21.67 -18.42 0.96
C ALA A 723 20.44 -19.09 1.58
N ASP A 724 20.55 -19.60 2.81
CA ASP A 724 19.44 -20.24 3.52
C ASP A 724 18.30 -19.28 3.84
N ARG A 725 18.63 -18.05 4.25
CA ARG A 725 17.64 -16.99 4.55
C ARG A 725 16.91 -16.54 3.29
N ILE A 726 17.63 -16.38 2.18
CA ILE A 726 17.05 -16.07 0.87
C ILE A 726 16.12 -17.20 0.42
N ALA A 727 16.57 -18.46 0.51
CA ALA A 727 15.76 -19.62 0.12
C ALA A 727 14.50 -19.77 0.97
N ARG A 728 14.59 -19.50 2.28
CA ARG A 728 13.43 -19.42 3.19
C ARG A 728 12.47 -18.33 2.75
N GLY A 729 12.93 -17.08 2.60
CA GLY A 729 12.10 -15.95 2.20
C GLY A 729 11.38 -16.19 0.87
N GLN A 730 12.05 -16.84 -0.10
CA GLN A 730 11.41 -17.23 -1.35
C GLN A 730 10.31 -18.29 -1.17
N ARG A 731 10.46 -19.24 -0.22
CA ARG A 731 9.40 -20.21 0.09
C ARG A 731 8.21 -19.52 0.75
N GLU A 732 8.45 -18.62 1.71
CA GLU A 732 7.41 -17.83 2.39
C GLU A 732 6.62 -16.97 1.38
N GLN A 733 7.32 -16.27 0.49
CA GLN A 733 6.69 -15.49 -0.59
C GLN A 733 5.86 -16.35 -1.54
N ARG A 734 6.36 -17.53 -1.94
CA ARG A 734 5.60 -18.45 -2.79
C ARG A 734 4.35 -18.98 -2.09
N PHE A 735 4.47 -19.37 -0.82
CA PHE A 735 3.33 -19.83 -0.03
C PHE A 735 2.28 -18.73 0.09
N PHE A 736 2.69 -17.52 0.47
CA PHE A 736 1.80 -16.37 0.59
C PHE A 736 1.06 -16.10 -0.71
N ARG A 737 1.79 -16.05 -1.84
CA ARG A 737 1.20 -15.86 -3.17
C ARG A 737 0.15 -16.90 -3.51
N SER A 738 0.51 -18.18 -3.34
CA SER A 738 -0.39 -19.30 -3.66
C SER A 738 -1.64 -19.31 -2.79
N SER A 739 -1.56 -18.78 -1.57
CA SER A 739 -2.67 -18.76 -0.62
C SER A 739 -3.57 -17.54 -0.83
N TRP A 740 -2.99 -16.38 -1.13
CA TRP A 740 -3.69 -15.10 -0.99
C TRP A 740 -3.71 -14.20 -2.24
N THR A 741 -2.95 -14.47 -3.31
CA THR A 741 -2.90 -13.55 -4.47
C THR A 741 -2.98 -14.22 -5.83
N ASP A 742 -2.47 -15.43 -6.00
CA ASP A 742 -2.37 -16.09 -7.32
C ASP A 742 -3.75 -16.38 -7.94
N ASP A 743 -4.75 -16.67 -7.11
CA ASP A 743 -6.13 -16.90 -7.54
C ASP A 743 -6.92 -15.61 -7.86
N GLY A 744 -6.25 -14.45 -7.82
CA GLY A 744 -6.83 -13.15 -8.12
C GLY A 744 -7.72 -12.60 -7.02
N GLN A 745 -7.43 -12.96 -5.76
CA GLN A 745 -8.00 -12.28 -4.60
C GLN A 745 -7.58 -10.80 -4.62
N VAL A 746 -8.54 -9.94 -4.26
CA VAL A 746 -8.38 -8.48 -4.26
C VAL A 746 -8.48 -8.02 -2.82
N ASP A 747 -7.66 -7.03 -2.46
CA ASP A 747 -7.78 -6.32 -1.19
C ASP A 747 -8.98 -5.37 -1.29
N ASP A 748 -10.07 -5.70 -0.58
CA ASP A 748 -11.32 -4.92 -0.62
C ASP A 748 -11.13 -3.47 -0.13
N TYR A 749 -10.10 -3.22 0.68
CA TYR A 749 -9.78 -1.90 1.23
C TYR A 749 -8.73 -1.14 0.40
N TYR A 750 -8.37 -1.65 -0.78
CA TYR A 750 -7.42 -1.02 -1.70
C TYR A 750 -7.93 -0.96 -3.14
N HIS A 751 -8.25 0.25 -3.59
CA HIS A 751 -8.91 0.49 -4.88
C HIS A 751 -8.10 -0.10 -6.08
N PRO A 752 -8.73 -0.78 -7.04
CA PRO A 752 -8.06 -1.48 -8.16
C PRO A 752 -7.25 -0.58 -9.10
N GLY A 753 -7.64 0.69 -9.21
CA GLY A 753 -6.92 1.74 -9.96
C GLY A 753 -5.69 2.32 -9.25
N LEU A 754 -5.43 1.97 -7.99
CA LEU A 754 -4.21 2.37 -7.28
C LEU A 754 -3.08 1.38 -7.51
N SER A 755 -1.86 1.88 -7.51
CA SER A 755 -0.62 1.15 -7.83
C SER A 755 -0.38 -0.05 -6.92
N HIS A 756 0.08 -1.16 -7.48
CA HIS A 756 0.66 -2.29 -6.76
C HIS A 756 2.19 -2.31 -6.78
N ASP A 757 2.81 -1.26 -7.32
CA ASP A 757 4.26 -1.13 -7.34
C ASP A 757 4.78 -0.71 -5.96
N TYR A 758 5.52 -1.62 -5.34
CA TYR A 758 6.21 -1.42 -4.07
C TYR A 758 7.07 -0.16 -4.05
N GLN A 759 7.66 0.23 -5.19
CA GLN A 759 8.48 1.43 -5.24
C GLN A 759 7.67 2.71 -5.03
N THR A 760 6.44 2.75 -5.56
CA THR A 760 5.51 3.84 -5.26
C THR A 760 4.86 3.69 -3.88
N GLY A 761 4.85 2.47 -3.35
CA GLY A 761 4.14 2.11 -2.13
C GLY A 761 2.61 2.19 -2.28
N PRO A 762 1.85 1.71 -1.28
CA PRO A 762 0.41 1.91 -1.25
C PRO A 762 0.05 3.40 -1.35
N TYR A 763 -0.94 3.70 -2.20
CA TYR A 763 -1.46 5.06 -2.46
C TYR A 763 -0.50 6.04 -3.15
N GLY A 764 0.72 5.62 -3.51
CA GLY A 764 1.72 6.51 -4.14
C GLY A 764 1.59 6.67 -5.66
N GLY A 765 0.61 6.02 -6.30
CA GLY A 765 0.41 6.10 -7.74
C GLY A 765 -0.83 5.37 -8.24
N LEU A 766 -1.05 5.45 -9.55
CA LEU A 766 -2.11 4.80 -10.31
C LEU A 766 -1.58 3.50 -10.94
N ALA A 767 -2.38 2.44 -10.94
CA ALA A 767 -2.05 1.19 -11.61
C ALA A 767 -2.09 1.35 -13.15
N LEU A 768 -1.15 0.70 -13.83
CA LEU A 768 -1.00 0.77 -15.29
C LEU A 768 -0.77 -0.64 -15.88
N PRO A 769 -1.82 -1.33 -16.39
CA PRO A 769 -3.23 -0.92 -16.38
C PRO A 769 -3.88 -1.04 -14.98
N PRO A 770 -5.06 -0.43 -14.78
CA PRO A 770 -5.91 -0.72 -13.63
C PRO A 770 -6.26 -2.21 -13.56
N ARG A 771 -6.37 -2.74 -12.35
CA ARG A 771 -6.80 -4.14 -12.17
C ARG A 771 -8.25 -4.32 -12.60
N PRO A 772 -8.64 -5.52 -13.10
CA PRO A 772 -10.00 -5.78 -13.57
C PRO A 772 -11.04 -5.45 -12.51
N LEU A 773 -12.19 -4.94 -12.96
CA LEU A 773 -13.34 -4.64 -12.11
C LEU A 773 -13.93 -5.95 -11.57
N SER A 774 -13.46 -6.43 -10.43
CA SER A 774 -14.30 -7.25 -9.56
C SER A 774 -15.27 -6.30 -8.87
N ILE A 775 -16.58 -6.50 -9.02
CA ILE A 775 -17.53 -5.91 -8.06
C ILE A 775 -17.11 -6.47 -6.71
N VAL A 776 -16.49 -5.62 -5.89
CA VAL A 776 -15.96 -5.96 -4.56
C VAL A 776 -17.13 -6.51 -3.74
N ARG A 777 -16.97 -7.71 -3.18
CA ARG A 777 -18.09 -8.56 -2.70
C ARG A 777 -18.91 -7.81 -1.63
N GLY A 778 -20.24 -7.75 -1.76
CA GLY A 778 -21.14 -8.69 -1.06
C GLY A 778 -21.71 -9.85 -1.90
N LEU A 779 -21.04 -10.24 -2.99
CA LEU A 779 -21.40 -11.44 -3.73
C LEU A 779 -20.75 -12.67 -3.10
N ASP A 780 -21.53 -13.39 -2.32
CA ASP A 780 -21.24 -14.79 -2.08
C ASP A 780 -21.21 -15.50 -3.45
N LYS A 781 -20.02 -15.97 -3.81
CA LYS A 781 -19.61 -16.59 -5.09
C LYS A 781 -19.45 -15.63 -6.28
N ALA A 782 -18.18 -15.32 -6.55
CA ALA A 782 -17.58 -14.95 -7.84
C ALA A 782 -18.00 -15.85 -9.05
N LYS A 783 -18.78 -16.92 -8.86
CA LYS A 783 -19.43 -17.71 -9.92
C LYS A 783 -20.65 -17.01 -10.55
N ALA A 784 -21.42 -16.23 -9.81
CA ALA A 784 -22.65 -15.62 -10.34
C ALA A 784 -22.36 -14.44 -11.28
N LEU A 785 -21.41 -13.59 -10.93
CA LEU A 785 -20.97 -12.48 -11.80
C LEU A 785 -20.16 -12.97 -13.00
N ARG A 786 -19.29 -13.98 -12.84
CA ARG A 786 -18.65 -14.67 -13.98
C ARG A 786 -19.68 -15.29 -14.92
N LYS A 787 -20.84 -15.73 -14.42
CA LYS A 787 -21.94 -16.25 -15.24
C LYS A 787 -22.70 -15.13 -15.95
N ALA A 788 -22.96 -14.00 -15.28
CA ALA A 788 -23.63 -12.83 -15.85
C ALA A 788 -22.78 -12.11 -16.92
N LEU A 789 -21.46 -11.98 -16.69
CA LEU A 789 -20.52 -11.38 -17.65
C LEU A 789 -20.25 -12.32 -18.84
N ARG A 790 -20.08 -13.63 -18.62
CA ARG A 790 -19.98 -14.60 -19.74
C ARG A 790 -21.25 -14.70 -20.58
N SER A 791 -22.43 -14.47 -20.01
CA SER A 791 -23.66 -14.40 -20.81
C SER A 791 -23.74 -13.14 -21.67
N LEU A 792 -23.09 -12.04 -21.28
CA LEU A 792 -23.01 -10.81 -22.08
C LEU A 792 -21.99 -10.95 -23.22
N ASP A 793 -20.83 -11.57 -22.98
CA ASP A 793 -19.83 -11.85 -24.02
C ASP A 793 -20.32 -12.90 -25.04
N ALA A 794 -21.05 -13.92 -24.58
CA ALA A 794 -21.65 -14.92 -25.47
C ALA A 794 -22.74 -14.33 -26.38
N LEU A 795 -23.53 -13.36 -25.88
CA LEU A 795 -24.56 -12.66 -26.67
C LEU A 795 -23.97 -11.65 -27.67
N ALA A 796 -22.78 -11.13 -27.43
CA ALA A 796 -22.03 -10.33 -28.41
C ALA A 796 -21.45 -11.20 -29.54
N SER A 797 -20.99 -12.41 -29.23
CA SER A 797 -20.42 -13.34 -30.22
C SER A 797 -21.45 -14.06 -31.12
N MET A 798 -22.74 -14.04 -30.74
CA MET A 798 -23.82 -14.68 -31.51
C MET A 798 -24.57 -13.72 -32.46
N LYS A 799 -24.22 -12.43 -32.52
CA LYS A 799 -24.88 -11.46 -33.41
C LYS A 799 -24.16 -11.18 -34.73
N ASP A 800 -22.99 -11.79 -34.96
CA ASP A 800 -22.26 -11.74 -36.25
C ASP A 800 -22.38 -13.04 -37.07
N LYS A 801 -23.32 -13.93 -36.71
CA LYS A 801 -23.71 -15.08 -37.52
C LYS A 801 -25.22 -15.29 -37.44
N ASP A 802 -25.96 -14.48 -38.18
CA ASP A 802 -27.21 -14.87 -38.86
C ASP A 802 -27.48 -13.91 -40.02
#